data_AF-A0A357HCE0-F1
#
_entry.id   AF-A0A357HCE0-F1
#
_cell.length_a   1.000
_cell.length_b   1.000
_cell.length_c   1.000
_cell.angle_alpha   90.00
_cell.angle_beta   90.00
_cell.angle_gamma   90.00
#
_symmetry.space_group_name_H-M   'P 1'
#
loop_
_entity.id
_entity.type
_entity.pdbx_description
1 polymer ?
#
loop_
_entity_poly.entity_id
_entity_poly.type
_entity_poly.pdbx_seq_one_letter_code
_entity_poly.pdbx_strand_id
1 'polypeptide(L)'
;PEEVGGYLDAVGSSAYGQGWMGALPNLMMNAATSVDFNGSKVSASDLLNLISGVSGPFTASLNSKDDGDVFNYTVLMSPSQTVDALLDSFAQSNLIVNLMPAICQIAINYVAADSPIDLSGLRFSNIDYSSDITALKDAYQSLYSTGLLEGVDFSTGKVEISFTQEDRAAVLSALKTFGSMRVVSQNMPDLLVASAALVTKSTGYSLLSLDRSKYADIDWGEELNTLGSVAFDLAAAAGVDLSTDLFQPAEDGSTTLIDKIMAGLNKPDSATHLKEALIGDQQGKKGLLDMSIFDRRVLDTDQLNAYLFSSVKGLSNFVDSKQFSSLLNSLNPASLKSDVGIIVDILPDLMGVADLSHEMTGTWNQLKIDFSNEEQVGYLKNVIRKAKDSQIVSDLLPVALNKAFPSLLEQNLGSSNFLGLSATSFDLSGGPEFFDDMVSFLDAVPSILSLTGSLKDSGDSAVDKIRNIDPDDFSKVLKTIVNSKVFNPDRVIEGKTASNTNLVTLIRNLIDTYHLSDLGFHLSDEVADIDWDQEVDRLTDILRTLKDHLDVFGADGKFNADKLDSQGIEQVVTAVSRSQLLSPSLPDFLDEQIGERAREFGLLLQFDQITDWVAAATSLGDIWDLVSPLIGRDLTADTPIDFNYLNALIVSAYEAPFIPRKAVDAAGHYYSPLGSFIYSLVGRTGILTSFQIAPDVTAFWDVDPVTGDSKGWNWVGETATQQVTIPVVEKTVTAKVATSGEIFELVEAIQQVQSLDLDKFGKAGGVSADELNNALMALDDSQIGRSLLPAIAYRGLSNMSDIQIEDGISISFQDINLDVLSTLSDSERRDELKGIVELYRYEVEGDLSHELTVDSLTHWSEATKVTSGSLNADGTPIYLTLKQVVQHVFDIVFKSRLFTTVRSGRKYSFTSELIAALYTVTKAGQVAYGYGSADLPSGSP
;
A
#
# COMPACT_ATOMS: atom_id res chain seq x y z
N PRO A 1 73.85 17.20 67.34
CA PRO A 1 73.15 18.51 67.34
C PRO A 1 73.85 19.57 68.21
N GLU A 2 74.20 19.23 69.45
CA GLU A 2 74.86 20.17 70.38
C GLU A 2 76.33 20.49 70.00
N GLU A 3 77.07 19.57 69.40
CA GLU A 3 78.45 19.84 68.96
C GLU A 3 78.54 20.71 67.69
N VAL A 4 77.51 20.72 66.84
CA VAL A 4 77.45 21.56 65.63
C VAL A 4 77.06 23.01 65.98
N GLY A 5 76.19 23.19 66.99
CA GLY A 5 75.88 24.50 67.57
C GLY A 5 77.11 25.16 68.19
N GLY A 6 77.96 24.38 68.86
CA GLY A 6 79.22 24.88 69.43
C GLY A 6 80.24 25.36 68.38
N TYR A 7 80.26 24.77 67.18
CA TYR A 7 81.11 25.24 66.08
C TYR A 7 80.55 26.47 65.38
N LEU A 8 79.23 26.61 65.25
CA LEU A 8 78.57 27.78 64.65
C LEU A 8 78.66 29.01 65.55
N ASP A 9 78.57 28.85 66.88
CA ASP A 9 78.75 29.95 67.85
C ASP A 9 80.21 30.47 67.87
N ALA A 10 81.19 29.61 67.59
CA ALA A 10 82.59 30.01 67.43
C ALA A 10 82.86 30.75 66.11
N VAL A 11 82.04 30.54 65.08
CA VAL A 11 82.12 31.22 63.77
C VAL A 11 81.34 32.54 63.76
N GLY A 12 80.19 32.60 64.45
CA GLY A 12 79.37 33.81 64.57
C GLY A 12 80.00 34.94 65.40
N SER A 13 81.03 34.65 66.18
CA SER A 13 81.69 35.61 67.07
C SER A 13 82.92 36.31 66.49
N SER A 14 83.29 36.07 65.21
CA SER A 14 84.36 36.83 64.53
C SER A 14 83.84 37.68 63.36
N ALA A 15 83.00 38.67 63.65
CA ALA A 15 82.55 39.67 62.67
C ALA A 15 83.62 40.71 62.26
N TYR A 16 84.87 40.61 62.74
CA TYR A 16 85.96 41.50 62.32
C TYR A 16 87.32 40.78 62.33
N GLY A 17 87.79 40.32 61.17
CA GLY A 17 89.15 39.80 61.02
C GLY A 17 89.38 39.00 59.74
N GLN A 18 89.88 39.66 58.70
CA GLN A 18 90.27 39.07 57.41
C GLN A 18 91.24 37.87 57.57
N GLY A 19 91.08 36.86 56.71
CA GLY A 19 92.25 36.26 56.04
C GLY A 19 92.59 34.77 56.25
N TRP A 20 91.87 33.97 57.05
CA TRP A 20 92.36 32.62 57.41
C TRP A 20 91.43 31.44 57.09
N MET A 21 90.14 31.66 56.76
CA MET A 21 89.25 30.57 56.31
C MET A 21 89.25 30.34 54.79
N GLY A 22 89.90 31.20 54.01
CA GLY A 22 90.00 31.02 52.55
C GLY A 22 90.94 29.90 52.08
N ALA A 23 91.55 29.14 53.01
CA ALA A 23 92.60 28.16 52.69
C ALA A 23 92.32 26.73 53.21
N LEU A 24 91.15 26.46 53.82
CA LEU A 24 90.70 25.09 54.02
C LEU A 24 89.98 24.65 52.75
N PRO A 25 90.44 23.61 52.03
CA PRO A 25 89.71 23.10 50.88
C PRO A 25 88.29 22.76 51.33
N ASN A 26 87.25 23.15 50.58
CA ASN A 26 85.85 22.81 50.86
C ASN A 26 85.68 21.30 51.22
N LEU A 27 86.54 20.45 50.66
CA LEU A 27 86.68 19.02 51.02
C LEU A 27 86.97 18.74 52.50
N MET A 28 87.85 19.49 53.18
CA MET A 28 88.18 19.26 54.60
C MET A 28 87.09 19.76 55.54
N MET A 29 86.47 20.90 55.22
CA MET A 29 85.34 21.43 56.00
C MET A 29 84.12 20.52 55.86
N ASN A 30 83.87 19.98 54.67
CA ASN A 30 82.81 19.01 54.42
C ASN A 30 83.10 17.65 55.07
N ALA A 31 84.35 17.18 55.08
CA ALA A 31 84.71 15.92 55.75
C ALA A 31 84.60 16.00 57.29
N ALA A 32 84.86 17.17 57.90
CA ALA A 32 84.84 17.37 59.36
C ALA A 32 83.45 17.72 59.92
N THR A 33 82.55 18.30 59.11
CA THR A 33 81.22 18.76 59.54
C THR A 33 80.08 17.94 58.95
N SER A 34 80.40 16.92 58.15
CA SER A 34 79.39 16.02 57.59
C SER A 34 78.82 15.10 58.66
N VAL A 35 77.50 15.10 58.79
CA VAL A 35 76.76 14.16 59.62
C VAL A 35 76.00 13.21 58.68
N ASP A 36 76.00 11.93 59.00
CA ASP A 36 75.15 10.95 58.30
C ASP A 36 73.70 11.19 58.74
N PHE A 37 72.83 11.46 57.76
CA PHE A 37 71.41 11.70 57.97
C PHE A 37 70.61 10.99 56.87
N ASN A 38 69.72 10.07 57.25
CA ASN A 38 68.92 9.24 56.32
C ASN A 38 69.71 8.58 55.18
N GLY A 39 70.93 8.10 55.45
CA GLY A 39 71.77 7.39 54.47
C GLY A 39 72.58 8.29 53.53
N SER A 40 72.52 9.61 53.71
CA SER A 40 73.32 10.61 52.99
C SER A 40 74.15 11.48 53.93
N LYS A 41 75.22 12.07 53.41
CA LYS A 41 76.11 12.98 54.15
C LYS A 41 75.68 14.43 53.95
N VAL A 42 75.30 15.12 55.02
CA VAL A 42 74.94 16.55 55.00
C VAL A 42 76.03 17.35 55.70
N SER A 43 76.62 18.33 55.01
CA SER A 43 77.69 19.19 55.58
C SER A 43 77.18 20.57 56.02
N ALA A 44 78.02 21.31 56.76
CA ALA A 44 77.75 22.72 57.06
C ALA A 44 77.71 23.60 55.79
N SER A 45 78.42 23.24 54.72
CA SER A 45 78.32 23.96 53.45
C SER A 45 76.96 23.80 52.79
N ASP A 46 76.36 22.61 52.88
CA ASP A 46 75.05 22.33 52.28
C ASP A 46 73.94 23.14 52.98
N LEU A 47 74.05 23.29 54.30
CA LEU A 47 73.16 24.14 55.10
C LEU A 47 73.31 25.63 54.76
N LEU A 48 74.54 26.13 54.67
CA LEU A 48 74.80 27.54 54.33
C LEU A 48 74.37 27.86 52.90
N ASN A 49 74.59 26.94 51.95
CA ASN A 49 74.13 27.07 50.57
C ASN A 49 72.60 27.12 50.50
N LEU A 50 71.91 26.22 51.20
CA LEU A 50 70.44 26.24 51.30
C LEU A 50 69.94 27.57 51.89
N ILE A 51 70.48 28.00 53.04
CA ILE A 51 70.11 29.27 53.69
C ILE A 51 70.35 30.45 52.74
N SER A 52 71.49 30.49 52.05
CA SER A 52 71.81 31.55 51.10
C SER A 52 70.83 31.58 49.93
N GLY A 53 70.47 30.42 49.39
CA GLY A 53 69.57 30.26 48.25
C GLY A 53 68.12 30.65 48.57
N VAL A 54 67.65 30.36 49.79
CA VAL A 54 66.28 30.70 50.21
C VAL A 54 66.17 32.11 50.80
N SER A 55 67.23 32.65 51.40
CA SER A 55 67.18 33.94 52.10
C SER A 55 66.78 35.11 51.19
N GLY A 56 67.25 35.15 49.94
CA GLY A 56 66.91 36.20 48.98
C GLY A 56 65.40 36.26 48.67
N PRO A 57 64.80 35.17 48.17
CA PRO A 57 63.36 35.05 47.96
C PRO A 57 62.50 35.43 49.17
N PHE A 58 62.81 34.88 50.35
CA PHE A 58 62.04 35.15 51.56
C PHE A 58 62.18 36.61 52.03
N THR A 59 63.38 37.20 51.95
CA THR A 59 63.61 38.61 52.32
C THR A 59 62.84 39.56 51.40
N ALA A 60 62.75 39.25 50.11
CA ALA A 60 61.97 40.04 49.15
C ALA A 60 60.45 40.00 49.41
N SER A 61 59.97 38.93 50.05
CA SER A 61 58.55 38.73 50.40
C SER A 61 58.16 39.20 51.79
N LEU A 62 59.09 39.77 52.59
CA LEU A 62 58.77 40.24 53.94
C LEU A 62 57.70 41.33 53.91
N ASN A 63 56.61 41.11 54.65
CA ASN A 63 55.50 42.05 54.68
C ASN A 63 55.87 43.25 55.58
N SER A 64 56.01 44.44 55.00
CA SER A 64 56.41 45.64 55.76
C SER A 64 55.25 46.36 56.44
N LYS A 65 54.02 45.84 56.40
CA LYS A 65 52.80 46.60 56.75
C LYS A 65 51.73 45.91 57.61
N ASP A 66 51.88 44.67 58.09
CA ASP A 66 50.88 44.05 59.00
C ASP A 66 51.52 43.22 60.12
N ASP A 67 50.97 43.34 61.34
CA ASP A 67 51.49 42.73 62.59
C ASP A 67 51.18 41.22 62.75
N GLY A 68 50.49 40.61 61.78
CA GLY A 68 50.03 39.21 61.85
C GLY A 68 50.81 38.21 60.98
N ASP A 69 51.18 38.60 59.76
CA ASP A 69 51.82 37.71 58.78
C ASP A 69 53.20 38.24 58.36
N VAL A 70 54.25 37.51 58.76
CA VAL A 70 55.66 37.86 58.54
C VAL A 70 56.03 37.89 57.04
N PHE A 71 55.32 37.11 56.21
CA PHE A 71 55.57 36.99 54.78
C PHE A 71 54.32 37.33 53.97
N ASN A 72 54.49 38.13 52.92
CA ASN A 72 53.49 38.32 51.88
C ASN A 72 53.62 37.16 50.88
N TYR A 73 52.82 36.11 51.09
CA TYR A 73 52.82 34.92 50.24
C TYR A 73 52.47 35.23 48.78
N THR A 74 51.63 36.24 48.53
CA THR A 74 51.34 36.71 47.17
C THR A 74 52.59 37.25 46.49
N VAL A 75 53.45 38.00 47.20
CA VAL A 75 54.74 38.48 46.66
C VAL A 75 55.78 37.36 46.53
N LEU A 76 55.74 36.36 47.41
CA LEU A 76 56.63 35.19 47.32
C LEU A 76 56.32 34.32 46.09
N MET A 77 55.03 34.13 45.81
CA MET A 77 54.54 33.28 44.72
C MET A 77 54.37 34.05 43.40
N SER A 78 54.18 35.38 43.42
CA SER A 78 53.88 36.16 42.22
C SER A 78 55.02 36.21 41.20
N PRO A 79 56.32 36.37 41.50
CA PRO A 79 57.34 36.31 40.45
C PRO A 79 57.74 34.85 40.16
N SER A 80 57.58 34.39 38.91
CA SER A 80 58.06 33.06 38.49
C SER A 80 59.54 32.84 38.83
N GLN A 81 60.37 33.87 38.68
CA GLN A 81 61.81 33.84 39.01
C GLN A 81 62.09 33.61 40.50
N THR A 82 61.21 34.08 41.40
CA THR A 82 61.36 33.88 42.85
C THR A 82 61.07 32.44 43.22
N VAL A 83 59.99 31.87 42.66
CA VAL A 83 59.62 30.47 42.85
C VAL A 83 60.66 29.55 42.22
N ASP A 84 61.18 29.89 41.05
CA ASP A 84 62.28 29.17 40.39
C ASP A 84 63.52 29.09 41.28
N ALA A 85 63.96 30.22 41.84
CA ALA A 85 65.14 30.26 42.71
C ALA A 85 64.95 29.43 43.99
N LEU A 86 63.73 29.38 44.53
CA LEU A 86 63.38 28.53 45.67
C LEU A 86 63.40 27.05 45.32
N LEU A 87 62.72 26.65 44.23
CA LEU A 87 62.67 25.27 43.78
C LEU A 87 64.05 24.75 43.36
N ASP A 88 64.87 25.57 42.70
CA ASP A 88 66.27 25.23 42.37
C ASP A 88 67.10 25.01 43.65
N SER A 89 66.94 25.89 44.65
CA SER A 89 67.63 25.76 45.93
C SER A 89 67.20 24.51 46.70
N PHE A 90 65.92 24.14 46.63
CA PHE A 90 65.38 22.92 47.25
C PHE A 90 65.83 21.66 46.52
N ALA A 91 65.79 21.64 45.19
CA ALA A 91 66.22 20.50 44.39
C ALA A 91 67.72 20.20 44.57
N GLN A 92 68.56 21.22 44.73
CA GLN A 92 70.00 21.07 44.94
C GLN A 92 70.37 20.75 46.40
N SER A 93 69.43 20.83 47.34
CA SER A 93 69.69 20.61 48.76
C SER A 93 69.52 19.15 49.16
N ASN A 94 70.64 18.48 49.44
CA ASN A 94 70.64 17.13 50.00
C ASN A 94 69.82 17.03 51.30
N LEU A 95 69.77 18.09 52.11
CA LEU A 95 68.97 18.08 53.34
C LEU A 95 67.47 18.06 53.04
N ILE A 96 66.99 18.96 52.18
CA ILE A 96 65.55 19.05 51.85
C ILE A 96 65.09 17.78 51.13
N VAL A 97 65.83 17.34 50.11
CA VAL A 97 65.53 16.11 49.34
C VAL A 97 65.43 14.88 50.25
N ASN A 98 66.31 14.75 51.26
CA ASN A 98 66.27 13.62 52.21
C ASN A 98 65.19 13.75 53.30
N LEU A 99 64.65 14.94 53.53
CA LEU A 99 63.53 15.18 54.44
C LEU A 99 62.17 15.03 53.75
N MET A 100 62.10 15.18 52.42
CA MET A 100 60.85 15.11 51.65
C MET A 100 59.97 13.89 51.96
N PRO A 101 60.49 12.65 52.06
CA PRO A 101 59.66 11.51 52.43
C PRO A 101 58.92 11.70 53.77
N ALA A 102 59.63 12.23 54.77
CA ALA A 102 59.06 12.47 56.10
C ALA A 102 58.08 13.66 56.07
N ILE A 103 58.38 14.71 55.31
CA ILE A 103 57.50 15.87 55.13
C ILE A 103 56.19 15.43 54.45
N CYS A 104 56.26 14.65 53.37
CA CYS A 104 55.09 14.08 52.71
C CYS A 104 54.27 13.21 53.68
N GLN A 105 54.92 12.36 54.49
CA GLN A 105 54.23 11.53 55.47
C GLN A 105 53.51 12.37 56.54
N ILE A 106 54.14 13.44 57.03
CA ILE A 106 53.53 14.37 57.98
C ILE A 106 52.32 15.05 57.34
N ALA A 107 52.44 15.51 56.09
CA ALA A 107 51.35 16.12 55.35
C ALA A 107 50.16 15.16 55.17
N ILE A 108 50.40 13.90 54.81
CA ILE A 108 49.35 12.88 54.73
C ILE A 108 48.69 12.65 56.08
N ASN A 109 49.46 12.51 57.16
CA ASN A 109 48.90 12.33 58.50
C ASN A 109 48.03 13.52 58.94
N TYR A 110 48.37 14.72 58.49
CA TYR A 110 47.59 15.93 58.75
C TYR A 110 46.25 15.92 58.01
N VAL A 111 46.22 15.54 56.73
CA VAL A 111 45.01 15.57 55.89
C VAL A 111 44.14 14.31 56.03
N ALA A 112 44.73 13.17 56.40
CA ALA A 112 44.04 11.88 56.47
C ALA A 112 42.90 11.86 57.50
N ALA A 113 42.92 12.72 58.53
CA ALA A 113 41.86 12.80 59.53
C ALA A 113 40.51 13.28 58.94
N ASP A 114 40.57 14.14 57.93
CA ASP A 114 39.40 14.79 57.33
C ASP A 114 39.15 14.35 55.87
N SER A 115 40.00 13.45 55.33
CA SER A 115 39.88 12.95 53.96
C SER A 115 38.80 11.86 53.83
N PRO A 116 37.90 11.94 52.84
CA PRO A 116 36.96 10.86 52.53
C PRO A 116 37.63 9.66 51.82
N ILE A 117 38.90 9.80 51.42
CA ILE A 117 39.71 8.80 50.71
C ILE A 117 40.77 8.24 51.68
N ASP A 118 40.97 6.92 51.68
CA ASP A 118 42.04 6.27 52.44
C ASP A 118 43.42 6.53 51.81
N LEU A 119 44.27 7.26 52.54
CA LEU A 119 45.61 7.67 52.10
C LEU A 119 46.73 6.81 52.73
N SER A 120 46.40 5.78 53.51
CA SER A 120 47.38 4.97 54.24
C SER A 120 48.28 4.13 53.31
N GLY A 121 47.85 3.89 52.08
CA GLY A 121 48.58 3.12 51.07
C GLY A 121 49.71 3.87 50.35
N LEU A 122 49.81 5.19 50.53
CA LEU A 122 50.78 6.03 49.82
C LEU A 122 52.23 5.75 50.27
N ARG A 123 53.16 5.82 49.32
CA ARG A 123 54.58 5.48 49.46
C ARG A 123 55.47 6.63 49.02
N PHE A 124 56.25 7.15 49.95
CA PHE A 124 57.16 8.29 49.74
C PHE A 124 58.64 7.91 49.77
N SER A 125 58.97 6.63 49.94
CA SER A 125 60.35 6.13 49.90
C SER A 125 60.81 5.86 48.46
N ASN A 126 62.14 5.93 48.23
CA ASN A 126 62.80 5.58 46.96
C ASN A 126 62.34 6.45 45.77
N ILE A 127 62.07 7.73 46.02
CA ILE A 127 61.73 8.74 45.02
C ILE A 127 62.91 9.69 44.86
N ASP A 128 63.23 10.05 43.62
CA ASP A 128 64.18 11.12 43.31
C ASP A 128 63.47 12.47 43.43
N TYR A 129 63.43 13.00 44.64
CA TYR A 129 62.79 14.29 44.91
C TYR A 129 63.49 15.48 44.26
N SER A 130 64.78 15.36 43.89
CA SER A 130 65.49 16.45 43.21
C SER A 130 64.91 16.67 41.81
N SER A 131 64.74 15.58 41.07
CA SER A 131 64.09 15.59 39.75
C SER A 131 62.62 15.99 39.82
N ASP A 132 61.87 15.49 40.81
CA ASP A 132 60.46 15.86 41.00
C ASP A 132 60.28 17.36 41.33
N ILE A 133 61.13 17.95 42.19
CA ILE A 133 61.09 19.38 42.51
C ILE A 133 61.42 20.22 41.26
N THR A 134 62.32 19.74 40.40
CA THR A 134 62.64 20.39 39.13
C THR A 134 61.46 20.31 38.15
N ALA A 135 60.78 19.17 38.05
CA ALA A 135 59.56 19.03 37.25
C ALA A 135 58.42 19.93 37.77
N LEU A 136 58.28 20.08 39.09
CA LEU A 136 57.33 21.00 39.71
C LEU A 136 57.57 22.45 39.27
N LYS A 137 58.84 22.85 39.11
CA LYS A 137 59.23 24.16 38.59
C LYS A 137 58.73 24.37 37.15
N ASP A 138 58.99 23.42 36.26
CA ASP A 138 58.58 23.50 34.86
C ASP A 138 57.04 23.55 34.72
N ALA A 139 56.33 22.78 35.54
CA ALA A 139 54.86 22.83 35.62
C ALA A 139 54.37 24.20 36.13
N TYR A 140 55.02 24.74 37.18
CA TYR A 140 54.71 26.06 37.72
C TYR A 140 54.88 27.17 36.69
N GLN A 141 55.99 27.17 35.95
CA GLN A 141 56.23 28.14 34.88
C GLN A 141 55.18 28.07 33.77
N SER A 142 54.80 26.85 33.38
CA SER A 142 53.76 26.63 32.37
C SER A 142 52.43 27.24 32.82
N LEU A 143 52.00 26.98 34.06
CA LEU A 143 50.79 27.57 34.62
C LEU A 143 50.92 29.08 34.84
N TYR A 144 52.07 29.58 35.30
CA TYR A 144 52.29 31.01 35.50
C TYR A 144 52.13 31.80 34.19
N SER A 145 52.59 31.24 33.06
CA SER A 145 52.52 31.90 31.74
C SER A 145 51.11 32.18 31.23
N THR A 146 50.10 31.50 31.78
CA THR A 146 48.68 31.69 31.45
C THR A 146 48.02 32.83 32.24
N GLY A 147 48.69 33.36 33.27
CA GLY A 147 48.09 34.30 34.21
C GLY A 147 47.16 33.65 35.27
N LEU A 148 46.94 32.33 35.23
CA LEU A 148 46.08 31.60 36.19
C LEU A 148 46.48 31.85 37.66
N LEU A 149 47.79 31.98 37.93
CA LEU A 149 48.31 32.17 39.28
C LEU A 149 48.20 33.62 39.79
N GLU A 150 47.81 34.57 38.93
CA GLU A 150 47.54 35.96 39.30
C GLU A 150 46.18 36.11 40.01
N GLY A 151 45.23 35.20 39.76
CA GLY A 151 43.91 35.13 40.42
C GLY A 151 43.89 34.38 41.76
N VAL A 152 45.06 33.92 42.23
CA VAL A 152 45.19 33.23 43.53
C VAL A 152 45.58 34.24 44.61
N ASP A 153 44.68 34.50 45.55
CA ASP A 153 45.01 35.23 46.76
C ASP A 153 45.61 34.26 47.80
N PHE A 154 46.94 34.15 47.76
CA PHE A 154 47.71 33.30 48.67
C PHE A 154 47.63 33.72 50.15
N SER A 155 47.07 34.89 50.46
CA SER A 155 46.90 35.38 51.85
C SER A 155 45.57 34.95 52.48
N THR A 156 44.50 34.87 51.69
CA THR A 156 43.17 34.43 52.16
C THR A 156 42.83 33.00 51.75
N GLY A 157 43.64 32.40 50.87
CA GLY A 157 43.36 31.09 50.27
C GLY A 157 42.18 31.12 49.29
N LYS A 158 41.70 32.32 48.90
CA LYS A 158 40.68 32.47 47.87
C LYS A 158 41.31 32.34 46.48
N VAL A 159 40.67 31.52 45.66
CA VAL A 159 41.17 31.11 44.35
C VAL A 159 40.09 31.47 43.33
N GLU A 160 40.31 32.52 42.54
CA GLU A 160 39.52 32.83 41.35
C GLU A 160 40.34 32.41 40.11
N ILE A 161 40.44 31.10 39.91
CA ILE A 161 41.14 30.55 38.74
C ILE A 161 40.13 30.41 37.60
N SER A 162 40.39 31.10 36.49
CA SER A 162 39.62 31.00 35.26
C SER A 162 40.40 30.29 34.15
N PHE A 163 39.95 29.11 33.72
CA PHE A 163 40.56 28.45 32.56
C PHE A 163 39.86 28.90 31.27
N THR A 164 40.62 29.42 30.31
CA THR A 164 40.13 29.66 28.95
C THR A 164 40.61 28.57 28.00
N GLN A 165 40.01 28.50 26.79
CA GLN A 165 40.53 27.61 25.74
C GLN A 165 41.94 28.01 25.27
N GLU A 166 42.34 29.28 25.43
CA GLU A 166 43.70 29.74 25.09
C GLU A 166 44.75 29.16 26.05
N ASP A 167 44.36 28.86 27.30
CA ASP A 167 45.23 28.30 28.34
C ASP A 167 45.43 26.78 28.19
N ARG A 168 44.63 26.11 27.36
CA ARG A 168 44.58 24.66 27.20
C ARG A 168 45.98 24.05 27.07
N ALA A 169 46.80 24.54 26.14
CA ALA A 169 48.10 23.95 25.86
C ALA A 169 49.05 23.97 27.08
N ALA A 170 49.06 25.07 27.83
CA ALA A 170 49.91 25.24 29.01
C ALA A 170 49.43 24.38 30.19
N VAL A 171 48.11 24.30 30.41
CA VAL A 171 47.51 23.44 31.45
C VAL A 171 47.77 21.97 31.16
N LEU A 172 47.58 21.53 29.91
CA LEU A 172 47.87 20.17 29.47
C LEU A 172 49.34 19.80 29.64
N SER A 173 50.25 20.71 29.28
CA SER A 173 51.70 20.56 29.52
C SER A 173 52.02 20.41 31.01
N ALA A 174 51.43 21.24 31.87
CA ALA A 174 51.63 21.15 33.32
C ALA A 174 51.11 19.83 33.90
N LEU A 175 49.92 19.38 33.50
CA LEU A 175 49.36 18.08 33.92
C LEU A 175 50.26 16.91 33.49
N LYS A 176 50.80 16.95 32.28
CA LYS A 176 51.75 15.96 31.78
C LYS A 176 53.01 15.90 32.64
N THR A 177 53.57 17.06 32.98
CA THR A 177 54.74 17.17 33.85
C THR A 177 54.43 16.63 35.25
N PHE A 178 53.29 16.99 35.85
CA PHE A 178 52.87 16.49 37.15
C PHE A 178 52.70 14.97 37.18
N GLY A 179 52.01 14.39 36.19
CA GLY A 179 51.83 12.94 36.12
C GLY A 179 53.13 12.17 35.94
N SER A 180 54.14 12.79 35.31
CA SER A 180 55.46 12.21 35.10
C SER A 180 56.34 12.22 36.35
N MET A 181 56.00 13.00 37.37
CA MET A 181 56.74 13.02 38.64
C MET A 181 56.68 11.65 39.30
N ARG A 182 57.81 11.20 39.85
CA ARG A 182 57.95 9.89 40.47
C ARG A 182 57.04 9.76 41.69
N VAL A 183 56.89 10.81 42.49
CA VAL A 183 55.97 10.86 43.64
C VAL A 183 54.51 10.70 43.22
N VAL A 184 54.10 11.22 42.06
CA VAL A 184 52.73 11.10 41.56
C VAL A 184 52.53 9.70 40.97
N SER A 185 53.35 9.33 39.98
CA SER A 185 53.24 8.05 39.28
C SER A 185 53.33 6.82 40.19
N GLN A 186 54.14 6.88 41.26
CA GLN A 186 54.26 5.80 42.25
C GLN A 186 52.99 5.62 43.10
N ASN A 187 52.26 6.71 43.35
CA ASN A 187 51.15 6.78 44.29
C ASN A 187 49.76 6.77 43.63
N MET A 188 49.67 7.12 42.35
CA MET A 188 48.42 7.10 41.59
C MET A 188 47.67 5.75 41.64
N PRO A 189 48.33 4.58 41.60
CA PRO A 189 47.62 3.31 41.74
C PRO A 189 46.87 3.17 43.06
N ASP A 190 47.45 3.65 44.16
CA ASP A 190 46.83 3.59 45.50
C ASP A 190 45.69 4.61 45.61
N LEU A 191 45.88 5.81 45.05
CA LEU A 191 44.84 6.84 44.99
C LEU A 191 43.62 6.38 44.18
N LEU A 192 43.80 5.77 43.01
CA LEU A 192 42.69 5.32 42.19
C LEU A 192 41.93 4.13 42.76
N VAL A 193 42.61 3.22 43.46
CA VAL A 193 41.91 2.15 44.22
C VAL A 193 41.04 2.78 45.31
N ALA A 194 41.56 3.77 46.03
CA ALA A 194 40.81 4.45 47.07
C ALA A 194 39.63 5.26 46.49
N SER A 195 39.81 5.91 45.32
CA SER A 195 38.72 6.57 44.58
C SER A 195 37.68 5.57 44.06
N ALA A 196 38.11 4.41 43.54
CA ALA A 196 37.22 3.34 43.08
C ALA A 196 36.36 2.79 44.24
N ALA A 197 36.95 2.65 45.44
CA ALA A 197 36.23 2.27 46.65
C ALA A 197 35.17 3.32 47.05
N LEU A 198 35.49 4.61 46.88
CA LEU A 198 34.55 5.69 47.14
C LEU A 198 33.38 5.69 46.14
N VAL A 199 33.65 5.49 44.85
CA VAL A 199 32.62 5.32 43.81
C VAL A 199 31.74 4.10 44.11
N THR A 200 32.33 3.00 44.57
CA THR A 200 31.58 1.81 44.98
C THR A 200 30.66 2.10 46.17
N LYS A 201 31.14 2.88 47.14
CA LYS A 201 30.35 3.28 48.31
C LYS A 201 29.20 4.23 47.94
N SER A 202 29.38 5.12 46.97
CA SER A 202 28.36 6.08 46.55
C SER A 202 27.29 5.45 45.64
N THR A 203 27.70 4.62 44.69
CA THR A 203 26.79 4.02 43.70
C THR A 203 26.21 2.68 44.16
N GLY A 204 26.89 1.98 45.08
CA GLY A 204 26.58 0.59 45.43
C GLY A 204 27.14 -0.45 44.46
N TYR A 205 27.80 -0.02 43.37
CA TYR A 205 28.34 -0.90 42.32
C TYR A 205 29.84 -0.73 42.19
N SER A 206 30.57 -1.85 42.05
CA SER A 206 32.03 -1.83 41.93
C SER A 206 32.47 -1.54 40.49
N LEU A 207 32.09 -0.38 39.96
CA LEU A 207 32.29 0.01 38.55
C LEU A 207 33.77 0.03 38.13
N LEU A 208 34.65 0.39 39.05
CA LEU A 208 36.10 0.44 38.84
C LEU A 208 36.78 -0.64 39.69
N SER A 209 37.82 -1.26 39.13
CA SER A 209 38.59 -2.30 39.79
C SER A 209 39.22 -1.82 41.09
N LEU A 210 39.08 -2.60 42.16
CA LEU A 210 39.82 -2.37 43.42
C LEU A 210 41.22 -3.00 43.43
N ASP A 211 41.59 -3.70 42.35
CA ASP A 211 42.92 -4.29 42.19
C ASP A 211 43.95 -3.23 41.76
N ARG A 212 44.85 -2.90 42.70
CA ARG A 212 45.99 -1.98 42.50
C ARG A 212 46.84 -2.34 41.27
N SER A 213 46.99 -3.62 40.97
CA SER A 213 47.86 -4.06 39.86
C SER A 213 47.37 -3.55 38.50
N LYS A 214 46.06 -3.34 38.34
CA LYS A 214 45.49 -2.79 37.10
C LYS A 214 45.86 -1.32 36.87
N TYR A 215 46.25 -0.59 37.91
CA TYR A 215 46.69 0.81 37.81
C TYR A 215 48.21 0.97 37.80
N ALA A 216 48.97 -0.09 38.08
CA ALA A 216 50.43 -0.04 38.11
C ALA A 216 51.02 0.12 36.69
N ASP A 217 52.18 0.78 36.58
CA ASP A 217 52.93 0.92 35.30
C ASP A 217 52.13 1.61 34.18
N ILE A 218 51.17 2.47 34.54
CA ILE A 218 50.49 3.38 33.64
C ILE A 218 51.32 4.67 33.51
N ASP A 219 51.44 5.21 32.29
CA ASP A 219 52.07 6.52 32.06
C ASP A 219 51.11 7.64 32.49
N TRP A 220 51.14 7.96 33.79
CA TRP A 220 50.28 8.99 34.37
C TRP A 220 50.50 10.38 33.78
N GLY A 221 51.66 10.68 33.19
CA GLY A 221 51.86 11.93 32.48
C GLY A 221 50.96 12.03 31.25
N GLU A 222 50.96 11.00 30.42
CA GLU A 222 50.14 10.96 29.21
C GLU A 222 48.63 10.75 29.53
N GLU A 223 48.30 9.99 30.57
CA GLU A 223 46.91 9.80 31.02
C GLU A 223 46.30 11.08 31.59
N LEU A 224 47.02 11.82 32.46
CA LEU A 224 46.51 13.08 33.01
C LEU A 224 46.41 14.17 31.92
N ASN A 225 47.33 14.18 30.96
CA ASN A 225 47.24 15.02 29.77
C ASN A 225 45.96 14.70 28.96
N THR A 226 45.67 13.42 28.75
CA THR A 226 44.45 12.98 28.05
C THR A 226 43.20 13.37 28.83
N LEU A 227 43.13 13.07 30.14
CA LEU A 227 42.02 13.47 31.02
C LEU A 227 41.78 14.97 31.03
N GLY A 228 42.84 15.77 31.09
CA GLY A 228 42.75 17.22 31.01
C GLY A 228 42.13 17.66 29.69
N SER A 229 42.57 17.08 28.57
CA SER A 229 42.01 17.38 27.25
C SER A 229 40.52 17.04 27.19
N VAL A 230 40.15 15.85 27.66
CA VAL A 230 38.75 15.40 27.76
C VAL A 230 37.91 16.36 28.58
N ALA A 231 38.42 16.86 29.72
CA ALA A 231 37.70 17.83 30.54
C ALA A 231 37.44 19.16 29.80
N PHE A 232 38.42 19.68 29.04
CA PHE A 232 38.22 20.86 28.19
C PHE A 232 37.17 20.63 27.10
N ASP A 233 37.16 19.46 26.49
CA ASP A 233 36.22 19.12 25.42
C ASP A 233 34.79 18.90 25.96
N LEU A 234 34.64 18.27 27.14
CA LEU A 234 33.36 18.15 27.83
C LEU A 234 32.79 19.51 28.26
N ALA A 235 33.65 20.43 28.73
CA ALA A 235 33.22 21.79 29.07
C ALA A 235 32.75 22.54 27.82
N ALA A 236 33.48 22.42 26.70
CA ALA A 236 33.06 22.98 25.42
C ALA A 236 31.72 22.36 24.94
N ALA A 237 31.54 21.04 25.08
CA ALA A 237 30.28 20.37 24.75
C ALA A 237 29.10 20.90 25.58
N ALA A 238 29.33 21.16 26.87
CA ALA A 238 28.35 21.73 27.77
C ALA A 238 28.03 23.22 27.51
N GLY A 239 28.78 23.88 26.63
CA GLY A 239 28.73 25.34 26.47
C GLY A 239 29.10 26.07 27.78
N VAL A 240 29.86 25.40 28.64
CA VAL A 240 30.24 25.89 29.96
C VAL A 240 31.57 26.60 29.84
N ASP A 241 31.60 27.83 30.31
CA ASP A 241 32.87 28.50 30.53
C ASP A 241 33.52 27.92 31.81
N LEU A 242 34.66 27.25 31.64
CA LEU A 242 35.47 26.75 32.76
C LEU A 242 35.88 27.88 33.72
N SER A 243 35.77 29.14 33.30
CA SER A 243 36.09 30.32 34.11
C SER A 243 35.12 30.62 35.25
N THR A 244 33.85 30.20 35.15
CA THR A 244 32.78 30.69 36.04
C THR A 244 31.87 29.59 36.59
N ASP A 245 31.74 28.46 35.88
CA ASP A 245 30.59 27.58 36.03
C ASP A 245 30.90 26.17 36.56
N LEU A 246 32.15 25.69 36.48
CA LEU A 246 32.47 24.28 36.80
C LEU A 246 32.53 23.98 38.31
N PHE A 247 32.80 24.99 39.13
CA PHE A 247 33.01 24.86 40.57
C PHE A 247 32.02 25.66 41.42
N GLN A 248 31.12 26.42 40.80
CA GLN A 248 30.05 27.08 41.51
C GLN A 248 28.83 26.15 41.57
N PRO A 249 28.36 25.75 42.77
CA PRO A 249 27.03 25.18 42.87
C PRO A 249 26.04 26.23 42.35
N ALA A 250 25.14 25.83 41.44
CA ALA A 250 24.05 26.71 41.01
C ALA A 250 23.39 27.32 42.26
N GLU A 251 23.12 28.63 42.28
CA GLU A 251 22.59 29.34 43.45
C GLU A 251 21.24 28.76 43.95
N ASP A 252 20.58 27.93 43.14
CA ASP A 252 19.34 27.22 43.41
C ASP A 252 19.50 25.70 43.60
N GLY A 253 20.72 25.16 43.48
CA GLY A 253 21.03 23.73 43.59
C GLY A 253 20.49 22.85 42.45
N SER A 254 20.08 23.41 41.30
CA SER A 254 19.25 22.68 40.33
C SER A 254 19.91 22.23 39.02
N THR A 255 21.08 22.75 38.62
CA THR A 255 21.70 22.43 37.32
C THR A 255 23.05 21.74 37.48
N THR A 256 23.11 20.44 37.18
CA THR A 256 24.37 19.67 37.14
C THR A 256 25.12 19.91 35.82
N LEU A 257 26.42 19.60 35.77
CA LEU A 257 27.19 19.59 34.52
C LEU A 257 26.54 18.66 33.47
N ILE A 258 25.96 17.55 33.92
CA ILE A 258 25.22 16.62 33.07
C ILE A 258 24.02 17.33 32.43
N ASP A 259 23.24 18.09 33.19
CA ASP A 259 22.08 18.82 32.65
C ASP A 259 22.51 19.87 31.60
N LYS A 260 23.64 20.54 31.80
CA LYS A 260 24.22 21.48 30.83
C LYS A 260 24.72 20.77 29.56
N ILE A 261 25.38 19.62 29.71
CA ILE A 261 25.78 18.78 28.57
C ILE A 261 24.53 18.33 27.80
N MET A 262 23.53 17.77 28.50
CA MET A 262 22.28 17.28 27.91
C MET A 262 21.52 18.39 27.16
N ALA A 263 21.46 19.60 27.73
CA ALA A 263 20.85 20.76 27.07
C ALA A 263 21.62 21.23 25.82
N GLY A 264 22.91 20.91 25.71
CA GLY A 264 23.74 21.20 24.55
C GLY A 264 23.68 20.14 23.45
N LEU A 265 23.23 18.91 23.74
CA LEU A 265 23.32 17.77 22.80
C LEU A 265 22.49 17.92 21.52
N ASN A 266 21.51 18.81 21.49
CA ASN A 266 20.76 19.14 20.28
C ASN A 266 21.56 20.02 19.30
N LYS A 267 22.76 20.52 19.68
CA LYS A 267 23.64 21.31 18.83
C LYS A 267 24.75 20.43 18.21
N PRO A 268 24.98 20.50 16.89
CA PRO A 268 26.02 19.72 16.21
C PRO A 268 27.44 19.92 16.79
N ASP A 269 27.79 21.16 17.15
CA ASP A 269 29.11 21.49 17.70
C ASP A 269 29.32 20.84 19.08
N SER A 270 28.30 20.87 19.94
CA SER A 270 28.33 20.23 21.27
C SER A 270 28.45 18.71 21.17
N ALA A 271 27.70 18.08 20.26
CA ALA A 271 27.80 16.63 20.00
C ALA A 271 29.18 16.25 19.46
N THR A 272 29.77 17.09 18.60
CA THR A 272 31.13 16.91 18.08
C THR A 272 32.17 16.97 19.21
N HIS A 273 32.10 17.97 20.08
CA HIS A 273 32.99 18.06 21.23
C HIS A 273 32.82 16.90 22.22
N LEU A 274 31.60 16.42 22.44
CA LEU A 274 31.37 15.20 23.24
C LEU A 274 31.99 13.96 22.58
N LYS A 275 31.85 13.82 21.26
CA LYS A 275 32.45 12.73 20.51
C LYS A 275 33.97 12.76 20.63
N GLU A 276 34.60 13.92 20.42
CA GLU A 276 36.04 14.08 20.61
C GLU A 276 36.48 13.79 22.03
N ALA A 277 35.71 14.21 23.04
CA ALA A 277 36.01 13.92 24.44
C ALA A 277 36.00 12.41 24.73
N LEU A 278 35.06 11.66 24.15
CA LEU A 278 34.91 10.23 24.41
C LEU A 278 35.88 9.38 23.58
N ILE A 279 36.04 9.69 22.29
CA ILE A 279 36.74 8.84 21.32
C ILE A 279 37.90 9.54 20.59
N GLY A 280 38.22 10.79 20.91
CA GLY A 280 39.28 11.52 20.24
C GLY A 280 38.91 12.00 18.84
N ASP A 281 39.89 12.50 18.10
CA ASP A 281 39.70 13.06 16.76
C ASP A 281 40.51 12.31 15.68
N GLN A 282 40.30 12.71 14.42
CA GLN A 282 41.04 12.16 13.27
C GLN A 282 42.48 12.71 13.15
N GLN A 283 42.85 13.72 13.93
CA GLN A 283 44.14 14.41 13.90
C GLN A 283 45.13 13.85 14.93
N GLY A 284 44.72 12.82 15.69
CA GLY A 284 45.57 12.09 16.63
C GLY A 284 45.36 12.47 18.10
N LYS A 285 44.36 13.29 18.42
CA LYS A 285 43.93 13.58 19.79
C LYS A 285 43.28 12.34 20.39
N LYS A 286 43.71 11.98 21.61
CA LYS A 286 43.16 10.85 22.38
C LYS A 286 41.90 11.27 23.14
N GLY A 287 40.87 10.44 23.10
CA GLY A 287 39.68 10.58 23.93
C GLY A 287 39.75 9.76 25.22
N LEU A 288 38.68 9.78 25.99
CA LEU A 288 38.54 9.01 27.23
C LEU A 288 38.76 7.51 27.00
N LEU A 289 38.19 6.94 25.92
CA LEU A 289 38.32 5.51 25.60
C LEU A 289 39.70 5.11 25.05
N ASP A 290 40.58 6.07 24.78
CA ASP A 290 41.98 5.82 24.39
C ASP A 290 42.92 5.72 25.62
N MET A 291 42.39 5.93 26.82
CA MET A 291 43.15 5.82 28.06
C MET A 291 43.49 4.36 28.40
N SER A 292 44.70 4.14 28.92
CA SER A 292 45.22 2.81 29.25
C SER A 292 44.39 2.07 30.31
N ILE A 293 43.59 2.80 31.09
CA ILE A 293 42.69 2.21 32.10
C ILE A 293 41.61 1.32 31.46
N PHE A 294 41.15 1.62 30.24
CA PHE A 294 40.14 0.82 29.54
C PHE A 294 40.75 -0.47 28.97
N ASP A 295 41.95 -0.38 28.37
CA ASP A 295 42.69 -1.56 27.87
C ASP A 295 43.00 -2.58 28.97
N ARG A 296 43.23 -2.09 30.20
CA ARG A 296 43.52 -2.93 31.36
C ARG A 296 42.27 -3.49 32.04
N ARG A 297 41.08 -3.31 31.45
CA ARG A 297 39.78 -3.76 31.99
C ARG A 297 39.59 -3.30 33.43
N VAL A 298 39.92 -2.04 33.71
CA VAL A 298 39.65 -1.42 35.01
C VAL A 298 38.15 -1.27 35.22
N LEU A 299 37.42 -0.92 34.17
CA LEU A 299 35.96 -0.85 34.16
C LEU A 299 35.36 -2.27 34.22
N ASP A 300 34.50 -2.51 35.20
CA ASP A 300 33.70 -3.73 35.30
C ASP A 300 32.39 -3.52 34.52
N THR A 301 32.32 -4.14 33.35
CA THR A 301 31.20 -4.06 32.40
C THR A 301 29.92 -4.70 32.93
N ASP A 302 30.01 -5.73 33.79
CA ASP A 302 28.84 -6.36 34.41
C ASP A 302 28.24 -5.46 35.49
N GLN A 303 29.10 -4.82 36.30
CA GLN A 303 28.67 -3.82 37.27
C GLN A 303 28.12 -2.56 36.59
N LEU A 304 28.73 -2.13 35.48
CA LEU A 304 28.21 -1.02 34.67
C LEU A 304 26.81 -1.35 34.13
N ASN A 305 26.62 -2.54 33.58
CA ASN A 305 25.31 -3.00 33.12
C ASN A 305 24.28 -3.00 34.25
N ALA A 306 24.62 -3.56 35.42
CA ALA A 306 23.73 -3.54 36.58
C ALA A 306 23.37 -2.12 37.02
N TYR A 307 24.34 -1.21 37.03
CA TYR A 307 24.11 0.20 37.35
C TYR A 307 23.18 0.88 36.33
N LEU A 308 23.40 0.69 35.03
CA LEU A 308 22.58 1.25 33.96
C LEU A 308 21.12 0.79 34.05
N PHE A 309 20.89 -0.51 34.24
CA PHE A 309 19.55 -1.07 34.41
C PHE A 309 18.86 -0.60 35.70
N SER A 310 19.61 -0.27 36.74
CA SER A 310 19.06 0.34 37.96
C SER A 310 18.75 1.83 37.81
N SER A 311 19.49 2.52 36.94
CA SER A 311 19.38 3.97 36.72
C SER A 311 18.26 4.33 35.75
N VAL A 312 18.09 3.54 34.68
CA VAL A 312 17.06 3.78 33.65
C VAL A 312 15.85 2.87 33.92
N LYS A 313 14.88 3.39 34.67
CA LYS A 313 13.64 2.67 35.00
C LYS A 313 12.90 2.25 33.73
N GLY A 314 12.59 0.97 33.61
CA GLY A 314 11.83 0.41 32.49
C GLY A 314 12.69 -0.10 31.32
N LEU A 315 14.01 0.11 31.33
CA LEU A 315 14.91 -0.45 30.30
C LEU A 315 14.78 -1.98 30.19
N SER A 316 14.61 -2.65 31.33
CA SER A 316 14.38 -4.10 31.42
C SER A 316 13.12 -4.59 30.73
N ASN A 317 12.15 -3.70 30.46
CA ASN A 317 10.95 -4.07 29.71
C ASN A 317 11.31 -4.31 28.24
N PHE A 318 12.30 -3.60 27.71
CA PHE A 318 12.66 -3.63 26.29
C PHE A 318 13.86 -4.53 26.02
N VAL A 319 14.93 -4.43 26.79
CA VAL A 319 16.19 -5.16 26.58
C VAL A 319 16.50 -6.09 27.75
N ASP A 320 16.99 -7.30 27.47
CA ASP A 320 17.47 -8.21 28.52
C ASP A 320 18.88 -7.82 28.99
N SER A 321 19.05 -7.71 30.31
CA SER A 321 20.31 -7.28 30.92
C SER A 321 21.48 -8.23 30.65
N LYS A 322 21.25 -9.54 30.53
CA LYS A 322 22.30 -10.49 30.17
C LYS A 322 22.68 -10.35 28.71
N GLN A 323 21.70 -10.11 27.83
CA GLN A 323 21.95 -9.88 26.41
C GLN A 323 22.82 -8.62 26.22
N PHE A 324 22.49 -7.52 26.91
CA PHE A 324 23.29 -6.30 26.90
C PHE A 324 24.71 -6.50 27.45
N SER A 325 24.87 -7.17 28.60
CA SER A 325 26.19 -7.49 29.16
C SER A 325 27.01 -8.38 28.22
N SER A 326 26.40 -9.40 27.61
CA SER A 326 27.08 -10.26 26.64
C SER A 326 27.59 -9.48 25.43
N LEU A 327 26.79 -8.52 24.94
CA LEU A 327 27.16 -7.63 23.83
C LEU A 327 28.34 -6.74 24.21
N LEU A 328 28.24 -5.99 25.32
CA LEU A 328 29.33 -5.16 25.81
C LEU A 328 30.63 -5.94 26.03
N ASN A 329 30.53 -7.15 26.60
CA ASN A 329 31.67 -8.02 26.87
C ASN A 329 32.29 -8.62 25.59
N SER A 330 31.54 -8.66 24.48
CA SER A 330 32.02 -9.21 23.20
C SER A 330 32.87 -8.22 22.40
N LEU A 331 32.71 -6.91 22.66
CA LEU A 331 33.42 -5.86 21.94
C LEU A 331 34.86 -5.74 22.42
N ASN A 332 35.78 -5.63 21.47
CA ASN A 332 37.14 -5.17 21.76
C ASN A 332 37.15 -3.63 21.93
N PRO A 333 38.23 -3.04 22.50
CA PRO A 333 38.29 -1.59 22.74
C PRO A 333 38.06 -0.73 21.49
N ALA A 334 38.58 -1.14 20.32
CA ALA A 334 38.39 -0.41 19.07
C ALA A 334 36.94 -0.45 18.56
N SER A 335 36.28 -1.61 18.68
CA SER A 335 34.86 -1.78 18.34
C SER A 335 33.97 -0.99 19.30
N LEU A 336 34.25 -1.03 20.61
CA LEU A 336 33.53 -0.23 21.60
C LEU A 336 33.67 1.27 21.32
N LYS A 337 34.89 1.72 20.99
CA LYS A 337 35.17 3.10 20.60
C LYS A 337 34.36 3.51 19.36
N SER A 338 34.34 2.66 18.33
CA SER A 338 33.54 2.90 17.12
C SER A 338 32.05 3.00 17.45
N ASP A 339 31.52 2.05 18.22
CA ASP A 339 30.11 2.01 18.62
C ASP A 339 29.70 3.23 19.44
N VAL A 340 30.50 3.63 20.43
CA VAL A 340 30.25 4.84 21.22
C VAL A 340 30.23 6.07 20.33
N GLY A 341 31.12 6.15 19.33
CA GLY A 341 31.11 7.22 18.34
C GLY A 341 29.79 7.32 17.57
N ILE A 342 29.26 6.18 17.13
CA ILE A 342 27.99 6.11 16.39
C ILE A 342 26.80 6.44 17.30
N ILE A 343 26.80 5.95 18.55
CA ILE A 343 25.78 6.30 19.55
C ILE A 343 25.75 7.81 19.77
N VAL A 344 26.90 8.48 19.87
CA VAL A 344 26.97 9.94 19.99
C VAL A 344 26.45 10.64 18.73
N ASP A 345 26.73 10.12 17.53
CA ASP A 345 26.20 10.65 16.28
C ASP A 345 24.67 10.53 16.16
N ILE A 346 24.06 9.58 16.87
CA ILE A 346 22.61 9.36 16.93
C ILE A 346 21.93 10.33 17.92
N LEU A 347 22.62 10.77 18.98
CA LEU A 347 22.04 11.59 20.05
C LEU A 347 21.31 12.85 19.57
N PRO A 348 21.84 13.66 18.63
CA PRO A 348 21.14 14.86 18.18
C PRO A 348 19.77 14.57 17.55
N ASP A 349 19.67 13.50 16.73
CA ASP A 349 18.40 13.09 16.14
C ASP A 349 17.44 12.54 17.21
N LEU A 350 17.94 11.76 18.19
CA LEU A 350 17.12 11.28 19.32
C LEU A 350 16.58 12.45 20.18
N MET A 351 17.40 13.47 20.41
CA MET A 351 16.98 14.69 21.11
C MET A 351 15.92 15.44 20.30
N GLY A 352 16.07 15.54 18.98
CA GLY A 352 15.03 16.11 18.10
C GLY A 352 13.69 15.36 18.21
N VAL A 353 13.71 14.03 18.27
CA VAL A 353 12.50 13.22 18.52
C VAL A 353 11.88 13.54 19.88
N ALA A 354 12.71 13.64 20.92
CA ALA A 354 12.28 13.84 22.30
C ALA A 354 11.79 15.28 22.56
N ASP A 355 12.42 16.29 21.97
CA ASP A 355 12.03 17.70 22.01
C ASP A 355 10.63 17.86 21.39
N LEU A 356 10.42 17.37 20.16
CA LEU A 356 9.10 17.40 19.49
C LEU A 356 8.04 16.65 20.31
N SER A 357 8.41 15.51 20.88
CA SER A 357 7.53 14.78 21.80
C SER A 357 7.20 15.59 23.07
N HIS A 358 8.16 16.33 23.61
CA HIS A 358 7.95 17.16 24.79
C HIS A 358 7.02 18.32 24.46
N GLU A 359 7.17 18.95 23.29
CA GLU A 359 6.26 19.99 22.80
C GLU A 359 4.82 19.47 22.70
N MET A 360 4.64 18.23 22.27
CA MET A 360 3.33 17.59 22.18
C MET A 360 2.70 17.23 23.53
N THR A 361 3.49 16.72 24.48
CA THR A 361 2.98 16.13 25.73
C THR A 361 3.09 17.06 26.94
N GLY A 362 3.92 18.10 26.84
CA GLY A 362 4.26 19.02 27.93
C GLY A 362 5.14 18.40 29.02
N THR A 363 5.61 17.14 28.88
CA THR A 363 6.44 16.49 29.91
C THR A 363 7.47 15.52 29.34
N TRP A 364 8.69 15.59 29.87
CA TRP A 364 9.80 14.68 29.52
C TRP A 364 9.59 13.24 29.99
N ASN A 365 8.62 13.00 30.89
CA ASN A 365 8.36 11.67 31.45
C ASN A 365 7.31 10.86 30.67
N GLN A 366 6.68 11.45 29.64
CA GLN A 366 5.64 10.80 28.82
C GLN A 366 5.92 11.03 27.35
N LEU A 367 7.07 10.56 26.87
CA LEU A 367 7.44 10.72 25.47
C LEU A 367 6.50 9.90 24.55
N LYS A 368 6.14 10.49 23.42
CA LYS A 368 5.20 9.99 22.41
C LYS A 368 5.82 10.15 21.02
N ILE A 369 5.74 9.09 20.22
CA ILE A 369 6.18 9.09 18.81
C ILE A 369 4.96 9.28 17.91
N ASP A 370 4.84 10.43 17.25
CA ASP A 370 3.76 10.76 16.33
C ASP A 370 4.21 10.60 14.87
N PHE A 371 3.63 9.59 14.22
CA PHE A 371 3.86 9.28 12.82
C PHE A 371 3.26 10.31 11.85
N SER A 372 2.37 11.19 12.32
CA SER A 372 1.86 12.32 11.52
C SER A 372 2.82 13.52 11.49
N ASN A 373 3.83 13.56 12.37
CA ASN A 373 4.83 14.63 12.39
C ASN A 373 6.01 14.28 11.46
N GLU A 374 6.06 14.93 10.29
CA GLU A 374 7.10 14.68 9.28
C GLU A 374 8.53 14.92 9.80
N GLU A 375 8.73 15.93 10.64
CA GLU A 375 10.04 16.26 11.21
C GLU A 375 10.49 15.19 12.20
N GLN A 376 9.58 14.73 13.07
CA GLN A 376 9.86 13.65 14.02
C GLN A 376 10.16 12.33 13.30
N VAL A 377 9.41 12.01 12.24
CA VAL A 377 9.68 10.85 11.36
C VAL A 377 11.03 11.00 10.64
N GLY A 378 11.37 12.22 10.21
CA GLY A 378 12.69 12.55 9.64
C GLY A 378 13.84 12.20 10.59
N TYR A 379 13.76 12.63 11.84
CA TYR A 379 14.74 12.29 12.87
C TYR A 379 14.80 10.78 13.15
N LEU A 380 13.65 10.09 13.27
CA LEU A 380 13.61 8.64 13.48
C LEU A 380 14.30 7.87 12.34
N LYS A 381 14.10 8.29 11.08
CA LYS A 381 14.80 7.69 9.93
C LYS A 381 16.31 7.85 10.03
N ASN A 382 16.80 9.01 10.46
CA ASN A 382 18.23 9.24 10.66
C ASN A 382 18.81 8.36 11.77
N VAL A 383 18.08 8.24 12.90
CA VAL A 383 18.44 7.34 14.00
C VAL A 383 18.59 5.90 13.50
N ILE A 384 17.60 5.39 12.76
CA ILE A 384 17.62 4.01 12.24
C ILE A 384 18.76 3.80 11.24
N ARG A 385 19.00 4.75 10.32
CA ARG A 385 20.10 4.66 9.35
C ARG A 385 21.47 4.60 10.01
N LYS A 386 21.72 5.47 11.01
CA LYS A 386 22.99 5.49 11.76
C LYS A 386 23.12 4.27 12.67
N ALA A 387 22.02 3.80 13.26
CA ALA A 387 22.00 2.62 14.13
C ALA A 387 22.46 1.33 13.42
N LYS A 388 22.28 1.25 12.10
CA LYS A 388 22.76 0.13 11.26
C LYS A 388 24.26 -0.11 11.40
N ASP A 389 25.04 0.96 11.57
CA ASP A 389 26.49 0.88 11.65
C ASP A 389 27.00 0.53 13.05
N SER A 390 26.13 0.58 14.08
CA SER A 390 26.49 0.23 15.45
C SER A 390 26.17 -1.22 15.76
N GLN A 391 27.14 -1.97 16.27
CA GLN A 391 26.94 -3.36 16.69
C GLN A 391 26.04 -3.46 17.92
N ILE A 392 26.21 -2.59 18.93
CA ILE A 392 25.31 -2.54 20.10
C ILE A 392 23.88 -2.21 19.70
N VAL A 393 23.67 -1.12 18.96
CA VAL A 393 22.31 -0.65 18.67
C VAL A 393 21.63 -1.61 17.69
N SER A 394 22.36 -2.18 16.72
CA SER A 394 21.77 -3.08 15.74
C SER A 394 21.30 -4.42 16.27
N ASP A 395 21.95 -4.96 17.29
CA ASP A 395 21.49 -6.20 17.91
C ASP A 395 20.33 -5.96 18.90
N LEU A 396 20.22 -4.75 19.45
CA LEU A 396 19.23 -4.41 20.48
C LEU A 396 17.96 -3.75 19.95
N LEU A 397 18.07 -2.94 18.90
CA LEU A 397 16.94 -2.20 18.35
C LEU A 397 15.82 -3.13 17.85
N PRO A 398 16.07 -4.24 17.13
CA PRO A 398 15.02 -5.18 16.75
C PRO A 398 14.28 -5.76 17.96
N VAL A 399 15.01 -6.15 19.01
CA VAL A 399 14.43 -6.70 20.25
C VAL A 399 13.55 -5.67 20.96
N ALA A 400 14.04 -4.44 21.09
CA ALA A 400 13.29 -3.35 21.70
C ALA A 400 12.05 -2.98 20.87
N LEU A 401 12.21 -2.88 19.55
CA LEU A 401 11.13 -2.55 18.63
C LEU A 401 10.06 -3.62 18.62
N ASN A 402 10.40 -4.90 18.58
CA ASN A 402 9.44 -6.01 18.61
C ASN A 402 8.47 -5.91 19.81
N LYS A 403 8.95 -5.43 20.97
CA LYS A 403 8.12 -5.23 22.16
C LYS A 403 7.33 -3.92 22.13
N ALA A 404 7.87 -2.86 21.54
CA ALA A 404 7.23 -1.54 21.47
C ALA A 404 6.24 -1.39 20.31
N PHE A 405 6.42 -2.16 19.23
CA PHE A 405 5.70 -2.02 17.97
C PHE A 405 4.16 -2.08 18.11
N PRO A 406 3.56 -3.01 18.89
CA PRO A 406 2.11 -3.02 19.09
C PRO A 406 1.57 -1.69 19.63
N SER A 407 2.24 -1.14 20.65
CA SER A 407 1.86 0.14 21.26
C SER A 407 2.06 1.30 20.30
N LEU A 408 3.11 1.27 19.47
CA LEU A 408 3.34 2.29 18.44
C LEU A 408 2.24 2.28 17.37
N LEU A 409 1.79 1.10 16.94
CA LEU A 409 0.66 0.97 16.01
C LEU A 409 -0.65 1.47 16.62
N GLU A 410 -0.97 1.04 17.85
CA GLU A 410 -2.19 1.47 18.54
C GLU A 410 -2.23 2.99 18.71
N GLN A 411 -1.11 3.58 19.12
CA GLN A 411 -1.00 5.00 19.37
C GLN A 411 -1.15 5.86 18.11
N ASN A 412 -0.70 5.38 16.95
CA ASN A 412 -0.69 6.15 15.70
C ASN A 412 -1.86 5.82 14.76
N LEU A 413 -2.34 4.58 14.75
CA LEU A 413 -3.41 4.11 13.87
C LEU A 413 -4.77 3.98 14.58
N GLY A 414 -4.77 3.91 15.92
CA GLY A 414 -5.95 3.63 16.74
C GLY A 414 -6.28 2.15 16.88
N SER A 415 -5.38 1.26 16.47
CA SER A 415 -5.51 -0.19 16.53
C SER A 415 -4.13 -0.84 16.68
N SER A 416 -4.02 -1.88 17.51
CA SER A 416 -2.79 -2.68 17.62
C SER A 416 -2.53 -3.53 16.37
N ASN A 417 -3.49 -3.57 15.44
CA ASN A 417 -3.41 -4.25 14.16
C ASN A 417 -3.47 -3.22 13.02
N PHE A 418 -2.56 -3.37 12.05
CA PHE A 418 -2.55 -2.64 10.80
C PHE A 418 -3.27 -3.47 9.73
N LEU A 419 -4.52 -3.10 9.39
CA LEU A 419 -5.30 -3.75 8.32
C LEU A 419 -5.31 -5.29 8.42
N GLY A 420 -5.57 -5.79 9.63
CA GLY A 420 -5.61 -7.23 9.95
C GLY A 420 -4.25 -7.89 10.22
N LEU A 421 -3.14 -7.17 10.05
CA LEU A 421 -1.80 -7.61 10.45
C LEU A 421 -1.47 -7.12 11.85
N SER A 422 -1.00 -8.00 12.74
CA SER A 422 -0.55 -7.62 14.08
C SER A 422 0.98 -7.55 14.13
N ALA A 423 1.56 -7.10 15.23
CA ALA A 423 3.02 -7.15 15.42
C ALA A 423 3.58 -8.58 15.28
N THR A 424 2.82 -9.61 15.67
CA THR A 424 3.22 -11.02 15.49
C THR A 424 3.22 -11.47 14.03
N SER A 425 2.64 -10.66 13.13
CA SER A 425 2.66 -10.95 11.72
C SER A 425 4.02 -10.65 11.06
N PHE A 426 4.82 -9.79 11.68
CA PHE A 426 6.06 -9.26 11.13
C PHE A 426 7.28 -9.97 11.73
N ASP A 427 8.37 -10.06 10.96
CA ASP A 427 9.65 -10.55 11.46
C ASP A 427 10.52 -9.39 11.96
N LEU A 428 10.27 -8.98 13.20
CA LEU A 428 11.04 -7.95 13.90
C LEU A 428 12.25 -8.53 14.65
N SER A 429 12.67 -9.76 14.33
CA SER A 429 13.81 -10.40 15.01
C SER A 429 15.17 -9.82 14.61
N GLY A 430 15.20 -9.01 13.54
CA GLY A 430 16.40 -8.39 12.98
C GLY A 430 16.82 -9.04 11.65
N GLY A 431 17.95 -8.60 11.09
CA GLY A 431 18.48 -9.16 9.83
C GLY A 431 19.13 -8.10 8.94
N PRO A 432 19.74 -8.51 7.81
CA PRO A 432 20.47 -7.60 6.91
C PRO A 432 19.60 -6.46 6.35
N GLU A 433 18.31 -6.75 6.13
CA GLU A 433 17.35 -5.86 5.50
C GLU A 433 16.52 -5.06 6.53
N PHE A 434 16.62 -5.38 7.83
CA PHE A 434 15.75 -4.83 8.88
C PHE A 434 15.72 -3.30 8.88
N PHE A 435 16.88 -2.67 8.83
CA PHE A 435 17.00 -1.21 8.88
C PHE A 435 16.41 -0.53 7.64
N ASP A 436 16.68 -1.11 6.47
CA ASP A 436 16.24 -0.54 5.19
C ASP A 436 14.72 -0.71 5.05
N ASP A 437 14.18 -1.85 5.48
CA ASP A 437 12.74 -2.11 5.58
C ASP A 437 12.06 -1.16 6.57
N MET A 438 12.64 -0.94 7.75
CA MET A 438 12.06 -0.02 8.73
C MET A 438 12.03 1.42 8.25
N VAL A 439 13.08 1.87 7.55
CA VAL A 439 13.08 3.20 6.90
C VAL A 439 12.00 3.26 5.81
N SER A 440 11.86 2.20 5.00
CA SER A 440 10.85 2.13 3.95
C SER A 440 9.42 2.16 4.51
N PHE A 441 9.18 1.54 5.68
CA PHE A 441 7.93 1.67 6.41
C PHE A 441 7.68 3.10 6.87
N LEU A 442 8.67 3.76 7.48
CA LEU A 442 8.53 5.16 7.88
C LEU A 442 8.30 6.10 6.68
N ASP A 443 8.83 5.77 5.49
CA ASP A 443 8.53 6.51 4.26
C ASP A 443 7.10 6.25 3.73
N ALA A 444 6.52 5.09 4.04
CA ALA A 444 5.13 4.73 3.70
C ALA A 444 4.09 5.17 4.75
N VAL A 445 4.51 5.53 5.97
CA VAL A 445 3.65 5.97 7.06
C VAL A 445 2.65 7.07 6.65
N PRO A 446 3.02 8.14 5.92
CA PRO A 446 2.05 9.14 5.49
C PRO A 446 0.92 8.56 4.64
N SER A 447 1.26 7.65 3.71
CA SER A 447 0.29 6.93 2.87
C SER A 447 -0.56 5.97 3.69
N ILE A 448 0.02 5.30 4.70
CA ILE A 448 -0.74 4.47 5.66
C ILE A 448 -1.77 5.31 6.42
N LEU A 449 -1.37 6.48 6.93
CA LEU A 449 -2.26 7.38 7.66
C LEU A 449 -3.36 7.94 6.76
N SER A 450 -3.02 8.30 5.52
CA SER A 450 -3.97 8.73 4.48
C SER A 450 -5.03 7.66 4.21
N LEU A 451 -4.64 6.42 3.90
CA LEU A 451 -5.56 5.30 3.68
C LEU A 451 -6.45 5.03 4.89
N THR A 452 -5.87 5.04 6.10
CA THR A 452 -6.62 4.84 7.35
C THR A 452 -7.60 5.99 7.61
N GLY A 453 -7.24 7.23 7.26
CA GLY A 453 -8.09 8.40 7.33
C GLY A 453 -9.27 8.33 6.36
N SER A 454 -9.00 8.02 5.09
CA SER A 454 -10.05 7.84 4.07
C SER A 454 -11.10 6.80 4.47
N LEU A 455 -10.71 5.76 5.20
CA LEU A 455 -11.60 4.74 5.74
C LEU A 455 -12.46 5.21 6.93
N LYS A 456 -11.98 6.17 7.73
CA LYS A 456 -12.74 6.73 8.86
C LYS A 456 -13.74 7.80 8.41
N ASP A 457 -13.40 8.55 7.36
CA ASP A 457 -14.17 9.72 6.90
C ASP A 457 -15.15 9.40 5.75
N SER A 458 -15.19 8.16 5.26
CA SER A 458 -16.11 7.72 4.20
C SER A 458 -17.47 7.26 4.74
N GLY A 459 -18.50 7.36 3.90
CA GLY A 459 -19.81 6.74 4.19
C GLY A 459 -19.74 5.22 4.20
N ASP A 460 -20.83 4.57 4.60
CA ASP A 460 -20.87 3.11 4.75
C ASP A 460 -20.82 2.35 3.41
N SER A 461 -21.11 3.01 2.28
CA SER A 461 -21.17 2.37 0.95
C SER A 461 -19.78 2.14 0.33
N ALA A 462 -19.60 1.04 -0.41
CA ALA A 462 -18.37 0.75 -1.16
C ALA A 462 -17.96 1.91 -2.10
N VAL A 463 -18.95 2.55 -2.75
CA VAL A 463 -18.75 3.68 -3.66
C VAL A 463 -18.12 4.89 -2.95
N ASP A 464 -18.59 5.23 -1.75
CA ASP A 464 -18.04 6.35 -0.99
C ASP A 464 -16.62 6.07 -0.50
N LYS A 465 -16.33 4.81 -0.13
CA LYS A 465 -14.99 4.40 0.29
C LYS A 465 -13.98 4.41 -0.87
N ILE A 466 -14.37 3.93 -2.06
CA ILE A 466 -13.52 3.99 -3.28
C ILE A 466 -13.34 5.43 -3.77
N ARG A 467 -14.32 6.31 -3.56
CA ARG A 467 -14.17 7.73 -3.92
C ARG A 467 -13.01 8.39 -3.16
N ASN A 468 -12.89 8.06 -1.87
CA ASN A 468 -11.97 8.73 -0.95
C ASN A 468 -10.58 8.09 -0.85
N ILE A 469 -10.39 6.88 -1.37
CA ILE A 469 -9.05 6.25 -1.38
C ILE A 469 -8.17 6.89 -2.46
N ASP A 470 -6.90 7.12 -2.13
CA ASP A 470 -5.87 7.53 -3.08
C ASP A 470 -5.15 6.29 -3.65
N PRO A 471 -5.23 6.03 -4.97
CA PRO A 471 -4.55 4.90 -5.60
C PRO A 471 -3.02 4.93 -5.47
N ASP A 472 -2.40 6.10 -5.41
CA ASP A 472 -0.95 6.20 -5.29
C ASP A 472 -0.49 5.83 -3.88
N ASP A 473 -1.24 6.25 -2.86
CA ASP A 473 -1.03 5.82 -1.48
C ASP A 473 -1.25 4.31 -1.33
N PHE A 474 -2.30 3.78 -1.95
CA PHE A 474 -2.58 2.34 -1.97
C PHE A 474 -1.41 1.55 -2.58
N SER A 475 -0.91 1.97 -3.74
CA SER A 475 0.22 1.35 -4.41
C SER A 475 1.48 1.39 -3.55
N LYS A 476 1.79 2.55 -2.94
CA LYS A 476 2.97 2.74 -2.11
C LYS A 476 2.96 1.81 -0.89
N VAL A 477 1.83 1.71 -0.18
CA VAL A 477 1.70 0.83 0.98
C VAL A 477 1.88 -0.64 0.60
N LEU A 478 1.24 -1.09 -0.48
CA LEU A 478 1.38 -2.47 -0.94
C LEU A 478 2.82 -2.78 -1.38
N LYS A 479 3.46 -1.90 -2.16
CA LYS A 479 4.85 -2.09 -2.62
C LYS A 479 5.85 -2.12 -1.47
N THR A 480 5.66 -1.31 -0.43
CA THR A 480 6.51 -1.36 0.77
C THR A 480 6.43 -2.72 1.46
N ILE A 481 5.26 -3.36 1.45
CA ILE A 481 5.06 -4.66 2.10
C ILE A 481 5.51 -5.81 1.21
N VAL A 482 5.24 -5.77 -0.10
CA VAL A 482 5.70 -6.78 -1.08
C VAL A 482 7.21 -6.95 -1.02
N ASN A 483 7.94 -5.84 -1.00
CA ASN A 483 9.39 -5.82 -1.10
C ASN A 483 10.12 -6.05 0.23
N SER A 484 9.40 -6.15 1.35
CA SER A 484 10.00 -6.23 2.68
C SER A 484 9.98 -7.65 3.24
N LYS A 485 11.13 -8.12 3.73
CA LYS A 485 11.24 -9.38 4.48
C LYS A 485 10.85 -9.23 5.94
N VAL A 486 10.90 -8.02 6.50
CA VAL A 486 10.35 -7.72 7.82
C VAL A 486 8.81 -7.73 7.81
N PHE A 487 8.19 -7.02 6.86
CA PHE A 487 6.74 -6.85 6.83
C PHE A 487 6.00 -7.96 6.09
N ASN A 488 6.70 -8.74 5.27
CA ASN A 488 6.14 -9.90 4.56
C ASN A 488 7.09 -11.11 4.59
N PRO A 489 7.38 -11.65 5.79
CA PRO A 489 8.29 -12.78 5.94
C PRO A 489 7.69 -14.07 5.38
N ASP A 490 8.57 -14.95 4.90
CA ASP A 490 8.20 -16.30 4.49
C ASP A 490 7.81 -17.13 5.73
N ARG A 491 6.68 -17.84 5.68
CA ARG A 491 6.16 -18.63 6.81
C ARG A 491 6.15 -20.10 6.51
N VAL A 492 6.32 -20.93 7.53
CA VAL A 492 6.08 -22.38 7.38
C VAL A 492 4.66 -22.69 7.83
N ILE A 493 3.79 -23.03 6.87
CA ILE A 493 2.41 -23.43 7.11
C ILE A 493 2.29 -24.90 6.70
N GLU A 494 1.89 -25.75 7.64
CA GLU A 494 1.74 -27.20 7.42
C GLU A 494 3.00 -27.89 6.83
N GLY A 495 4.19 -27.40 7.19
CA GLY A 495 5.46 -27.94 6.72
C GLY A 495 5.87 -27.49 5.31
N LYS A 496 5.13 -26.57 4.68
CA LYS A 496 5.48 -25.91 3.42
C LYS A 496 5.78 -24.44 3.66
N THR A 497 6.76 -23.90 2.93
CA THR A 497 7.00 -22.46 2.91
C THR A 497 5.88 -21.77 2.13
N ALA A 498 5.18 -20.85 2.79
CA ALA A 498 4.18 -19.97 2.24
C ALA A 498 4.74 -18.55 2.23
N SER A 499 4.97 -18.02 1.04
CA SER A 499 5.38 -16.63 0.82
C SER A 499 4.14 -15.73 0.73
N ASN A 500 4.31 -14.43 0.93
CA ASN A 500 3.27 -13.40 0.69
C ASN A 500 2.00 -13.52 1.54
N THR A 501 2.03 -14.28 2.64
CA THR A 501 0.85 -14.48 3.50
C THR A 501 0.34 -13.17 4.11
N ASN A 502 1.25 -12.26 4.48
CA ASN A 502 0.86 -10.96 5.03
C ASN A 502 0.24 -10.08 3.95
N LEU A 503 0.79 -10.10 2.74
CA LEU A 503 0.25 -9.35 1.61
C LEU A 503 -1.17 -9.80 1.24
N VAL A 504 -1.41 -11.11 1.19
CA VAL A 504 -2.76 -11.67 0.97
C VAL A 504 -3.72 -11.26 2.08
N THR A 505 -3.29 -11.34 3.33
CA THR A 505 -4.10 -10.95 4.49
C THR A 505 -4.43 -9.46 4.43
N LEU A 506 -3.45 -8.62 4.08
CA LEU A 506 -3.61 -7.18 3.94
C LEU A 506 -4.62 -6.84 2.83
N ILE A 507 -4.46 -7.42 1.64
CA ILE A 507 -5.35 -7.18 0.50
C ILE A 507 -6.76 -7.66 0.79
N ARG A 508 -6.92 -8.84 1.41
CA ARG A 508 -8.23 -9.34 1.85
C ARG A 508 -8.92 -8.38 2.82
N ASN A 509 -8.21 -7.95 3.87
CA ASN A 509 -8.77 -7.00 4.81
C ASN A 509 -9.06 -5.64 4.16
N LEU A 510 -8.23 -5.18 3.22
CA LEU A 510 -8.49 -3.95 2.46
C LEU A 510 -9.78 -4.12 1.65
N ILE A 511 -9.90 -5.17 0.84
CA ILE A 511 -11.11 -5.48 0.05
C ILE A 511 -12.36 -5.56 0.93
N ASP A 512 -12.28 -6.24 2.06
CA ASP A 512 -13.38 -6.36 3.02
C ASP A 512 -13.74 -5.00 3.64
N THR A 513 -12.73 -4.20 4.01
CA THR A 513 -12.94 -2.88 4.65
C THR A 513 -13.50 -1.85 3.66
N TYR A 514 -13.12 -1.94 2.38
CA TYR A 514 -13.67 -1.16 1.28
C TYR A 514 -15.01 -1.71 0.75
N HIS A 515 -15.49 -2.85 1.29
CA HIS A 515 -16.68 -3.54 0.82
C HIS A 515 -16.68 -3.79 -0.70
N LEU A 516 -15.52 -4.13 -1.27
CA LEU A 516 -15.47 -4.45 -2.71
C LEU A 516 -16.27 -5.73 -3.03
N SER A 517 -16.52 -6.57 -2.03
CA SER A 517 -17.47 -7.68 -2.12
C SER A 517 -18.91 -7.24 -2.34
N ASP A 518 -19.33 -6.06 -1.87
CA ASP A 518 -20.65 -5.51 -2.16
C ASP A 518 -20.80 -5.13 -3.65
N LEU A 519 -19.67 -4.94 -4.35
CA LEU A 519 -19.67 -4.78 -5.80
C LEU A 519 -19.71 -6.13 -6.54
N GLY A 520 -19.54 -7.26 -5.84
CA GLY A 520 -19.45 -8.60 -6.42
C GLY A 520 -18.02 -9.11 -6.63
N PHE A 521 -16.99 -8.36 -6.20
CA PHE A 521 -15.60 -8.82 -6.30
C PHE A 521 -15.21 -9.72 -5.13
N HIS A 522 -14.56 -10.84 -5.44
CA HIS A 522 -13.98 -11.71 -4.43
C HIS A 522 -12.55 -12.11 -4.81
N LEU A 523 -11.75 -12.46 -3.80
CA LEU A 523 -10.36 -12.86 -3.99
C LEU A 523 -10.25 -14.34 -4.34
N SER A 524 -9.32 -14.65 -5.24
CA SER A 524 -8.84 -16.01 -5.47
C SER A 524 -8.25 -16.62 -4.19
N ASP A 525 -8.53 -17.90 -3.97
CA ASP A 525 -7.86 -18.71 -2.94
C ASP A 525 -6.44 -19.13 -3.37
N GLU A 526 -6.13 -19.08 -4.66
CA GLU A 526 -4.83 -19.44 -5.23
C GLU A 526 -3.89 -18.23 -5.28
N VAL A 527 -2.97 -18.15 -4.31
CA VAL A 527 -2.07 -16.99 -4.11
C VAL A 527 -0.58 -17.30 -4.28
N ALA A 528 -0.24 -18.57 -4.54
CA ALA A 528 1.15 -19.05 -4.51
C ALA A 528 1.99 -18.64 -5.74
N ASP A 529 1.36 -18.53 -6.91
CA ASP A 529 2.04 -18.29 -8.20
C ASP A 529 1.86 -16.85 -8.71
N ILE A 530 1.56 -15.92 -7.81
CA ILE A 530 1.30 -14.51 -8.17
C ILE A 530 2.60 -13.73 -8.34
N ASP A 531 2.73 -13.02 -9.46
CA ASP A 531 3.75 -11.99 -9.65
C ASP A 531 3.32 -10.70 -8.93
N TRP A 532 3.68 -10.60 -7.65
CA TRP A 532 3.16 -9.57 -6.74
C TRP A 532 3.53 -8.14 -7.11
N ASP A 533 4.70 -7.91 -7.71
CA ASP A 533 5.07 -6.55 -8.15
C ASP A 533 4.13 -6.07 -9.26
N GLN A 534 3.87 -6.92 -10.26
CA GLN A 534 2.90 -6.61 -11.31
C GLN A 534 1.46 -6.60 -10.81
N GLU A 535 1.12 -7.49 -9.88
CA GLU A 535 -0.23 -7.61 -9.34
C GLU A 535 -0.63 -6.36 -8.56
N VAL A 536 0.30 -5.76 -7.78
CA VAL A 536 0.02 -4.49 -7.09
C VAL A 536 -0.25 -3.36 -8.07
N ASP A 537 0.48 -3.27 -9.18
CA ASP A 537 0.21 -2.29 -10.24
C ASP A 537 -1.18 -2.52 -10.86
N ARG A 538 -1.54 -3.78 -11.13
CA ARG A 538 -2.86 -4.15 -11.67
C ARG A 538 -4.01 -3.82 -10.70
N LEU A 539 -3.86 -4.12 -9.40
CA LEU A 539 -4.83 -3.74 -8.38
C LEU A 539 -4.98 -2.22 -8.26
N THR A 540 -3.88 -1.49 -8.37
CA THR A 540 -3.88 -0.02 -8.38
C THR A 540 -4.64 0.52 -9.60
N ASP A 541 -4.42 -0.06 -10.78
CA ASP A 541 -5.10 0.33 -12.01
C ASP A 541 -6.60 -0.01 -11.98
N ILE A 542 -6.97 -1.15 -11.40
CA ILE A 542 -8.38 -1.50 -11.14
C ILE A 542 -9.02 -0.43 -10.26
N LEU A 543 -8.36 -0.05 -9.17
CA LEU A 543 -8.88 0.98 -8.27
C LEU A 543 -9.04 2.34 -8.97
N ARG A 544 -8.08 2.74 -9.80
CA ARG A 544 -8.20 3.95 -10.64
C ARG A 544 -9.37 3.86 -11.60
N THR A 545 -9.51 2.74 -12.30
CA THR A 545 -10.60 2.52 -13.26
C THR A 545 -11.96 2.54 -12.56
N LEU A 546 -12.10 1.85 -11.42
CA LEU A 546 -13.32 1.91 -10.62
C LEU A 546 -13.63 3.34 -10.18
N LYS A 547 -12.61 4.11 -9.75
CA LYS A 547 -12.74 5.51 -9.34
C LYS A 547 -13.21 6.41 -10.49
N ASP A 548 -12.68 6.22 -11.70
CA ASP A 548 -13.04 6.97 -12.90
C ASP A 548 -14.48 6.68 -13.37
N HIS A 549 -15.02 5.49 -13.03
CA HIS A 549 -16.38 5.06 -13.37
C HIS A 549 -17.30 4.91 -12.16
N LEU A 550 -17.03 5.57 -11.03
CA LEU A 550 -17.83 5.39 -9.80
C LEU A 550 -19.31 5.72 -9.97
N ASP A 551 -19.64 6.63 -10.87
CA ASP A 551 -21.01 7.06 -11.10
C ASP A 551 -21.87 5.99 -11.79
N VAL A 552 -21.25 5.00 -12.42
CA VAL A 552 -21.93 3.82 -12.98
C VAL A 552 -22.39 2.86 -11.90
N PHE A 553 -21.97 3.02 -10.64
CA PHE A 553 -22.46 2.24 -9.50
C PHE A 553 -23.50 3.03 -8.70
N GLY A 554 -24.59 2.36 -8.35
CA GLY A 554 -25.58 2.83 -7.38
C GLY A 554 -25.06 2.79 -5.96
N ALA A 555 -25.81 3.38 -5.02
CA ALA A 555 -25.45 3.34 -3.59
C ALA A 555 -25.48 1.92 -3.00
N ASP A 556 -26.18 0.99 -3.66
CA ASP A 556 -26.25 -0.43 -3.36
C ASP A 556 -25.11 -1.25 -4.00
N GLY A 557 -24.14 -0.60 -4.66
CA GLY A 557 -23.02 -1.28 -5.31
C GLY A 557 -23.37 -1.95 -6.64
N LYS A 558 -24.63 -1.86 -7.08
CA LYS A 558 -25.08 -2.40 -8.37
C LYS A 558 -24.91 -1.39 -9.49
N PHE A 559 -24.69 -1.85 -10.73
CA PHE A 559 -24.61 -0.95 -11.86
C PHE A 559 -25.87 -0.08 -11.99
N ASN A 560 -25.72 1.17 -12.38
CA ASN A 560 -26.80 2.08 -12.71
C ASN A 560 -27.06 1.99 -14.22
N ALA A 561 -28.23 1.46 -14.61
CA ALA A 561 -28.54 1.22 -16.01
C ALA A 561 -28.59 2.50 -16.87
N ASP A 562 -28.87 3.66 -16.27
CA ASP A 562 -28.94 4.93 -16.98
C ASP A 562 -27.55 5.55 -17.24
N LYS A 563 -26.52 5.07 -16.54
CA LYS A 563 -25.16 5.63 -16.58
C LYS A 563 -24.11 4.65 -17.10
N LEU A 564 -24.37 3.36 -17.00
CA LEU A 564 -23.50 2.32 -17.53
C LEU A 564 -23.55 2.32 -19.05
N ASP A 565 -22.40 2.55 -19.69
CA ASP A 565 -22.21 2.46 -21.13
C ASP A 565 -21.21 1.35 -21.51
N SER A 566 -21.07 1.12 -22.81
CA SER A 566 -20.14 0.12 -23.36
C SER A 566 -18.69 0.34 -22.91
N GLN A 567 -18.24 1.59 -22.88
CA GLN A 567 -16.88 1.95 -22.51
C GLN A 567 -16.60 1.64 -21.03
N GLY A 568 -17.52 1.96 -20.13
CA GLY A 568 -17.39 1.66 -18.70
C GLY A 568 -17.30 0.15 -18.43
N ILE A 569 -18.16 -0.66 -19.09
CA ILE A 569 -18.10 -2.13 -18.99
C ILE A 569 -16.75 -2.64 -19.52
N GLU A 570 -16.33 -2.19 -20.70
CA GLU A 570 -15.09 -2.62 -21.32
C GLU A 570 -13.89 -2.32 -20.43
N GLN A 571 -13.80 -1.09 -19.90
CA GLN A 571 -12.67 -0.64 -19.10
C GLN A 571 -12.60 -1.36 -17.75
N VAL A 572 -13.73 -1.50 -17.03
CA VAL A 572 -13.78 -2.20 -15.74
C VAL A 572 -13.43 -3.68 -15.90
N VAL A 573 -14.08 -4.39 -16.84
CA VAL A 573 -13.83 -5.83 -17.04
C VAL A 573 -12.41 -6.08 -17.54
N THR A 574 -11.92 -5.24 -18.47
CA THR A 574 -10.54 -5.35 -18.97
C THR A 574 -9.52 -5.13 -17.86
N ALA A 575 -9.72 -4.13 -16.99
CA ALA A 575 -8.81 -3.88 -15.87
C ALA A 575 -8.79 -5.07 -14.90
N VAL A 576 -9.96 -5.57 -14.50
CA VAL A 576 -10.09 -6.68 -13.55
C VAL A 576 -9.55 -7.99 -14.14
N SER A 577 -9.75 -8.23 -15.44
CA SER A 577 -9.29 -9.46 -16.11
C SER A 577 -7.77 -9.64 -16.11
N ARG A 578 -7.02 -8.55 -15.93
CA ARG A 578 -5.56 -8.58 -15.86
C ARG A 578 -5.05 -9.04 -14.48
N SER A 579 -5.83 -8.86 -13.43
CA SER A 579 -5.47 -9.23 -12.06
C SER A 579 -5.58 -10.74 -11.86
N GLN A 580 -4.52 -11.36 -11.32
CA GLN A 580 -4.54 -12.78 -10.97
C GLN A 580 -5.40 -13.05 -9.73
N LEU A 581 -5.57 -12.07 -8.85
CA LEU A 581 -6.39 -12.17 -7.64
C LEU A 581 -7.88 -11.98 -7.89
N LEU A 582 -8.27 -11.02 -8.74
CA LEU A 582 -9.66 -10.62 -8.91
C LEU A 582 -10.30 -11.18 -10.19
N SER A 583 -9.53 -11.55 -11.22
CA SER A 583 -10.11 -12.12 -12.45
C SER A 583 -10.97 -13.37 -12.23
N PRO A 584 -10.70 -14.26 -11.25
CA PRO A 584 -11.59 -15.40 -10.99
C PRO A 584 -13.00 -15.00 -10.54
N SER A 585 -13.17 -13.77 -10.02
CA SER A 585 -14.47 -13.24 -9.60
C SER A 585 -15.30 -12.62 -10.73
N LEU A 586 -14.73 -12.44 -11.92
CA LEU A 586 -15.43 -11.81 -13.05
C LEU A 586 -16.74 -12.50 -13.44
N PRO A 587 -16.84 -13.85 -13.50
CA PRO A 587 -18.11 -14.50 -13.84
C PRO A 587 -19.23 -14.16 -12.87
N ASP A 588 -18.97 -14.23 -11.57
CA ASP A 588 -19.95 -13.97 -10.52
C ASP A 588 -20.30 -12.48 -10.47
N PHE A 589 -19.29 -11.60 -10.55
CA PHE A 589 -19.46 -10.16 -10.66
C PHE A 589 -20.39 -9.80 -11.82
N LEU A 590 -20.16 -10.34 -13.02
CA LEU A 590 -20.98 -10.02 -14.19
C LEU A 590 -22.38 -10.64 -14.14
N ASP A 591 -22.56 -11.83 -13.56
CA ASP A 591 -23.90 -12.41 -13.39
C ASP A 591 -24.76 -11.59 -12.42
N GLU A 592 -24.17 -11.13 -11.31
CA GLU A 592 -24.85 -10.30 -10.33
C GLU A 592 -25.14 -8.89 -10.87
N GLN A 593 -24.19 -8.30 -11.59
CA GLN A 593 -24.30 -6.91 -12.05
C GLN A 593 -25.12 -6.75 -13.33
N ILE A 594 -25.00 -7.68 -14.29
CA ILE A 594 -25.63 -7.61 -15.61
C ILE A 594 -26.55 -8.80 -15.86
N GLY A 595 -26.20 -10.01 -15.41
CA GLY A 595 -26.95 -11.24 -15.69
C GLY A 595 -28.40 -11.23 -15.21
N GLU A 596 -28.69 -10.71 -14.00
CA GLU A 596 -30.07 -10.53 -13.53
C GLU A 596 -30.91 -9.63 -14.45
N ARG A 597 -30.33 -8.51 -14.92
CA ARG A 597 -31.04 -7.54 -15.78
C ARG A 597 -31.20 -8.04 -17.21
N ALA A 598 -30.19 -8.72 -17.74
CA ALA A 598 -30.25 -9.35 -19.05
C ALA A 598 -31.38 -10.39 -19.11
N ARG A 599 -31.59 -11.15 -18.02
CA ARG A 599 -32.68 -12.13 -17.91
C ARG A 599 -34.07 -11.51 -18.03
N GLU A 600 -34.28 -10.26 -17.62
CA GLU A 600 -35.55 -9.55 -17.85
C GLU A 600 -35.88 -9.42 -19.36
N PHE A 601 -34.86 -9.37 -20.22
CA PHE A 601 -34.98 -9.32 -21.68
C PHE A 601 -34.99 -10.70 -22.36
N GLY A 602 -34.91 -11.78 -21.57
CA GLY A 602 -34.75 -13.13 -22.11
C GLY A 602 -33.33 -13.41 -22.61
N LEU A 603 -32.35 -12.56 -22.27
CA LEU A 603 -30.93 -12.83 -22.53
C LEU A 603 -30.36 -13.67 -21.39
N LEU A 604 -29.97 -14.90 -21.71
CA LEU A 604 -29.24 -15.77 -20.80
C LEU A 604 -27.74 -15.62 -21.08
N LEU A 605 -27.02 -14.99 -20.15
CA LEU A 605 -25.57 -14.81 -20.21
C LEU A 605 -24.87 -15.90 -19.39
N GLN A 606 -23.78 -16.45 -19.92
CA GLN A 606 -22.95 -17.46 -19.26
C GLN A 606 -21.47 -17.06 -19.39
N PHE A 607 -20.86 -16.74 -18.27
CA PHE A 607 -19.49 -16.20 -18.22
C PHE A 607 -18.43 -17.25 -17.83
N ASP A 608 -18.84 -18.48 -17.48
CA ASP A 608 -17.99 -19.54 -16.94
C ASP A 608 -16.98 -20.12 -17.94
N GLN A 609 -17.24 -19.98 -19.24
CA GLN A 609 -16.38 -20.50 -20.32
C GLN A 609 -15.54 -19.43 -21.02
N ILE A 610 -15.49 -18.20 -20.49
CA ILE A 610 -14.78 -17.10 -21.15
C ILE A 610 -13.27 -17.23 -20.98
N THR A 611 -12.57 -17.28 -22.10
CA THR A 611 -11.10 -17.29 -22.15
C THR A 611 -10.49 -15.95 -22.57
N ASP A 612 -11.24 -15.14 -23.32
CA ASP A 612 -10.82 -13.79 -23.76
C ASP A 612 -11.80 -12.76 -23.19
N TRP A 613 -11.43 -12.24 -22.02
CA TRP A 613 -12.23 -11.25 -21.31
C TRP A 613 -12.31 -9.90 -22.01
N VAL A 614 -11.31 -9.53 -22.81
CA VAL A 614 -11.33 -8.24 -23.51
C VAL A 614 -12.35 -8.28 -24.63
N ALA A 615 -12.32 -9.32 -25.47
CA ALA A 615 -13.31 -9.50 -26.53
C ALA A 615 -14.73 -9.67 -25.94
N ALA A 616 -14.86 -10.42 -24.85
CA ALA A 616 -16.13 -10.57 -24.15
C ALA A 616 -16.64 -9.23 -23.59
N ALA A 617 -15.78 -8.41 -23.00
CA ALA A 617 -16.17 -7.12 -22.45
C ALA A 617 -16.66 -6.15 -23.53
N THR A 618 -15.99 -6.08 -24.68
CA THR A 618 -16.45 -5.28 -25.82
C THR A 618 -17.81 -5.78 -26.33
N SER A 619 -17.98 -7.09 -26.55
CA SER A 619 -19.28 -7.64 -26.98
C SER A 619 -20.39 -7.41 -25.94
N LEU A 620 -20.07 -7.46 -24.65
CA LEU A 620 -21.01 -7.17 -23.57
C LEU A 620 -21.41 -5.69 -23.55
N GLY A 621 -20.44 -4.80 -23.75
CA GLY A 621 -20.67 -3.36 -23.90
C GLY A 621 -21.56 -3.05 -25.10
N ASP A 622 -21.29 -3.62 -26.26
CA ASP A 622 -22.09 -3.45 -27.48
C ASP A 622 -23.54 -3.92 -27.30
N ILE A 623 -23.73 -5.09 -26.68
CA ILE A 623 -25.07 -5.60 -26.36
C ILE A 623 -25.75 -4.70 -25.33
N TRP A 624 -25.03 -4.26 -24.30
CA TRP A 624 -25.59 -3.41 -23.26
C TRP A 624 -26.06 -2.08 -23.81
N ASP A 625 -25.27 -1.41 -24.67
CA ASP A 625 -25.66 -0.16 -25.32
C ASP A 625 -26.94 -0.30 -26.16
N LEU A 626 -27.17 -1.48 -26.73
CA LEU A 626 -28.38 -1.79 -27.48
C LEU A 626 -29.55 -2.11 -26.54
N VAL A 627 -29.35 -2.87 -25.47
CA VAL A 627 -30.43 -3.39 -24.59
C VAL A 627 -30.83 -2.41 -23.49
N SER A 628 -29.89 -1.68 -22.89
CA SER A 628 -30.12 -0.84 -21.73
C SER A 628 -31.24 0.20 -21.90
N PRO A 629 -31.43 0.84 -23.07
CA PRO A 629 -32.52 1.79 -23.27
C PRO A 629 -33.92 1.16 -23.26
N LEU A 630 -33.99 -0.17 -23.42
CA LEU A 630 -35.23 -0.93 -23.41
C LEU A 630 -35.65 -1.37 -22.01
N ILE A 631 -34.73 -1.39 -21.04
CA ILE A 631 -34.97 -1.89 -19.68
C ILE A 631 -36.16 -1.17 -19.04
N GLY A 632 -37.13 -1.95 -18.56
CA GLY A 632 -38.37 -1.44 -17.95
C GLY A 632 -39.40 -0.83 -18.91
N ARG A 633 -39.26 -1.03 -20.23
CA ARG A 633 -40.19 -0.49 -21.25
C ARG A 633 -40.87 -1.59 -22.06
N ASP A 634 -42.14 -1.38 -22.39
CA ASP A 634 -42.90 -2.20 -23.34
C ASP A 634 -42.68 -1.68 -24.77
N LEU A 635 -42.28 -2.57 -25.69
CA LEU A 635 -42.02 -2.26 -27.11
C LEU A 635 -43.30 -2.33 -27.97
N THR A 636 -44.45 -1.93 -27.42
CA THR A 636 -45.74 -2.03 -28.11
C THR A 636 -45.86 -1.05 -29.29
N ALA A 637 -46.88 -1.26 -30.14
CA ALA A 637 -47.11 -0.64 -31.46
C ALA A 637 -46.99 0.90 -31.57
N ASP A 638 -47.02 1.65 -30.46
CA ASP A 638 -46.90 3.11 -30.45
C ASP A 638 -45.46 3.61 -30.70
N THR A 639 -44.44 2.73 -30.68
CA THR A 639 -43.06 3.05 -31.08
C THR A 639 -42.57 2.06 -32.14
N PRO A 640 -42.49 2.43 -33.43
CA PRO A 640 -42.02 1.52 -34.46
C PRO A 640 -40.58 1.09 -34.17
N ILE A 641 -40.34 -0.23 -34.18
CA ILE A 641 -39.00 -0.80 -33.99
C ILE A 641 -38.23 -0.60 -35.29
N ASP A 642 -37.09 0.09 -35.21
CA ASP A 642 -36.16 0.17 -36.33
C ASP A 642 -35.60 -1.24 -36.62
N PHE A 643 -35.80 -1.72 -37.84
CA PHE A 643 -35.38 -3.07 -38.26
C PHE A 643 -33.86 -3.23 -38.27
N ASN A 644 -33.11 -2.17 -38.58
CA ASN A 644 -31.65 -2.21 -38.48
C ASN A 644 -31.22 -2.31 -37.02
N TYR A 645 -32.00 -1.74 -36.09
CA TYR A 645 -31.77 -1.90 -34.66
C TYR A 645 -32.06 -3.32 -34.17
N LEU A 646 -33.21 -3.88 -34.57
CA LEU A 646 -33.55 -5.27 -34.25
C LEU A 646 -32.50 -6.25 -34.79
N ASN A 647 -32.08 -6.04 -36.03
CA ASN A 647 -31.03 -6.82 -36.70
C ASN A 647 -29.70 -6.70 -35.94
N ALA A 648 -29.25 -5.47 -35.64
CA ALA A 648 -28.01 -5.24 -34.89
C ALA A 648 -28.02 -5.93 -33.52
N LEU A 649 -29.12 -5.84 -32.78
CA LEU A 649 -29.24 -6.48 -31.46
C LEU A 649 -29.11 -8.02 -31.55
N ILE A 650 -29.78 -8.64 -32.52
CA ILE A 650 -29.71 -10.10 -32.70
C ILE A 650 -28.32 -10.51 -33.21
N VAL A 651 -27.70 -9.74 -34.10
CA VAL A 651 -26.32 -9.99 -34.58
C VAL A 651 -25.31 -9.87 -33.45
N SER A 652 -25.39 -8.84 -32.62
CA SER A 652 -24.50 -8.68 -31.46
C SER A 652 -24.68 -9.83 -30.46
N ALA A 653 -25.93 -10.24 -30.18
CA ALA A 653 -26.21 -11.42 -29.36
C ALA A 653 -25.71 -12.73 -30.01
N TYR A 654 -25.74 -12.81 -31.33
CA TYR A 654 -25.18 -13.94 -32.06
C TYR A 654 -23.66 -13.98 -31.92
N GLU A 655 -22.94 -12.88 -32.14
CA GLU A 655 -21.47 -12.86 -32.07
C GLU A 655 -20.90 -12.98 -30.65
N ALA A 656 -21.71 -12.79 -29.60
CA ALA A 656 -21.24 -12.78 -28.22
C ALA A 656 -20.73 -14.14 -27.72
N PRO A 657 -19.52 -14.19 -27.11
CA PRO A 657 -18.91 -15.44 -26.65
C PRO A 657 -19.59 -16.04 -25.40
N PHE A 658 -20.38 -15.25 -24.68
CA PHE A 658 -21.07 -15.63 -23.44
C PHE A 658 -22.55 -15.98 -23.63
N ILE A 659 -23.02 -16.05 -24.88
CA ILE A 659 -24.35 -16.56 -25.21
C ILE A 659 -24.17 -17.93 -25.85
N PRO A 660 -24.47 -19.04 -25.13
CA PRO A 660 -24.29 -20.36 -25.67
C PRO A 660 -25.22 -20.57 -26.87
N ARG A 661 -24.75 -21.27 -27.89
CA ARG A 661 -25.62 -21.75 -28.98
C ARG A 661 -26.50 -22.91 -28.54
N LYS A 662 -26.06 -23.65 -27.54
CA LYS A 662 -26.71 -24.84 -27.02
C LYS A 662 -26.52 -24.90 -25.52
N ALA A 663 -27.62 -25.00 -24.79
CA ALA A 663 -27.63 -25.20 -23.34
C ALA A 663 -28.53 -26.39 -22.99
N VAL A 664 -28.43 -26.85 -21.74
CA VAL A 664 -29.23 -27.97 -21.20
C VAL A 664 -30.02 -27.46 -20.00
N ASP A 665 -31.32 -27.74 -19.98
CA ASP A 665 -32.18 -27.38 -18.86
C ASP A 665 -32.04 -28.37 -17.67
N ALA A 666 -32.67 -28.06 -16.54
CA ALA A 666 -32.64 -28.94 -15.36
C ALA A 666 -33.29 -30.31 -15.58
N ALA A 667 -34.12 -30.46 -16.61
CA ALA A 667 -34.77 -31.71 -17.00
C ALA A 667 -33.93 -32.52 -18.02
N GLY A 668 -32.79 -31.99 -18.46
CA GLY A 668 -31.90 -32.63 -19.43
C GLY A 668 -32.25 -32.38 -20.89
N HIS A 669 -33.19 -31.48 -21.20
CA HIS A 669 -33.52 -31.10 -22.57
C HIS A 669 -32.57 -30.03 -23.10
N TYR A 670 -32.29 -30.10 -24.39
CA TYR A 670 -31.47 -29.11 -25.07
C TYR A 670 -32.33 -27.90 -25.49
N TYR A 671 -31.75 -26.71 -25.42
CA TYR A 671 -32.39 -25.49 -25.93
C TYR A 671 -31.36 -24.52 -26.50
N SER A 672 -31.85 -23.54 -27.27
CA SER A 672 -31.06 -22.45 -27.83
C SER A 672 -31.29 -21.17 -27.02
N PRO A 673 -30.31 -20.70 -26.23
CA PRO A 673 -30.38 -19.41 -25.56
C PRO A 673 -30.63 -18.25 -26.53
N LEU A 674 -29.94 -18.22 -27.68
CA LEU A 674 -30.18 -17.23 -28.73
C LEU A 674 -31.61 -17.32 -29.27
N GLY A 675 -32.10 -18.51 -29.58
CA GLY A 675 -33.48 -18.69 -30.07
C GLY A 675 -34.53 -18.26 -29.05
N SER A 676 -34.30 -18.52 -27.76
CA SER A 676 -35.18 -18.10 -26.67
C SER A 676 -35.20 -16.58 -26.48
N PHE A 677 -34.04 -15.93 -26.67
CA PHE A 677 -33.93 -14.48 -26.71
C PHE A 677 -34.74 -13.90 -27.89
N ILE A 678 -34.56 -14.44 -29.10
CA ILE A 678 -35.30 -13.99 -30.29
C ILE A 678 -36.81 -14.18 -30.10
N TYR A 679 -37.26 -15.31 -29.55
CA TYR A 679 -38.67 -15.54 -29.22
C TYR A 679 -39.23 -14.45 -28.29
N SER A 680 -38.50 -14.14 -27.22
CA SER A 680 -38.87 -13.11 -26.24
C SER A 680 -38.92 -11.72 -26.88
N LEU A 681 -37.94 -11.41 -27.73
CA LEU A 681 -37.83 -10.15 -28.46
C LEU A 681 -38.97 -9.98 -29.47
N VAL A 682 -39.26 -11.02 -30.26
CA VAL A 682 -40.37 -11.06 -31.21
C VAL A 682 -41.72 -10.91 -30.48
N GLY A 683 -41.90 -11.58 -29.33
CA GLY A 683 -43.08 -11.40 -28.48
C GLY A 683 -43.28 -9.96 -28.02
N ARG A 684 -42.20 -9.27 -27.62
CA ARG A 684 -42.24 -7.86 -27.20
C ARG A 684 -42.58 -6.88 -28.31
N THR A 685 -42.31 -7.21 -29.59
CA THR A 685 -42.75 -6.39 -30.73
C THR A 685 -44.28 -6.30 -30.87
N GLY A 686 -45.03 -7.11 -30.13
CA GLY A 686 -46.49 -7.18 -30.20
C GLY A 686 -47.02 -7.95 -31.41
N ILE A 687 -46.17 -8.34 -32.38
CA ILE A 687 -46.60 -9.06 -33.59
C ILE A 687 -47.34 -10.37 -33.25
N LEU A 688 -46.81 -11.17 -32.31
CA LEU A 688 -47.44 -12.42 -31.91
C LEU A 688 -48.83 -12.18 -31.30
N THR A 689 -48.97 -11.15 -30.47
CA THR A 689 -50.24 -10.76 -29.84
C THR A 689 -51.24 -10.23 -30.86
N SER A 690 -50.82 -9.34 -31.76
CA SER A 690 -51.68 -8.74 -32.80
C SER A 690 -52.27 -9.79 -33.74
N PHE A 691 -51.49 -10.82 -34.08
CA PHE A 691 -51.96 -11.93 -34.91
C PHE A 691 -52.60 -13.08 -34.12
N GLN A 692 -52.66 -12.99 -32.78
CA GLN A 692 -53.17 -14.04 -31.89
C GLN A 692 -52.43 -15.38 -32.06
N ILE A 693 -51.12 -15.31 -32.25
CA ILE A 693 -50.24 -16.46 -32.46
C ILE A 693 -49.49 -16.74 -31.15
N ALA A 694 -49.47 -18.01 -30.74
CA ALA A 694 -48.62 -18.48 -29.66
C ALA A 694 -47.72 -19.61 -30.21
N PRO A 695 -46.67 -19.27 -30.99
CA PRO A 695 -45.74 -20.30 -31.45
C PRO A 695 -45.01 -20.89 -30.24
N ASP A 696 -44.68 -22.18 -30.34
CA ASP A 696 -43.81 -22.84 -29.35
C ASP A 696 -42.40 -22.22 -29.42
N VAL A 697 -41.81 -21.91 -28.27
CA VAL A 697 -40.45 -21.35 -28.19
C VAL A 697 -39.41 -22.24 -28.90
N THR A 698 -39.64 -23.55 -28.96
CA THR A 698 -38.78 -24.51 -29.67
C THR A 698 -38.74 -24.30 -31.18
N ALA A 699 -39.72 -23.58 -31.75
CA ALA A 699 -39.72 -23.17 -33.15
C ALA A 699 -38.63 -22.13 -33.47
N PHE A 700 -38.09 -21.46 -32.45
CA PHE A 700 -37.01 -20.47 -32.57
C PHE A 700 -35.64 -21.09 -32.29
N TRP A 701 -35.58 -22.36 -31.89
CA TRP A 701 -34.33 -23.03 -31.55
C TRP A 701 -33.71 -23.66 -32.79
N ASP A 702 -32.42 -23.41 -33.01
CA ASP A 702 -31.57 -24.03 -34.02
C ASP A 702 -31.07 -25.42 -33.61
N VAL A 703 -31.53 -25.94 -32.47
CA VAL A 703 -31.20 -27.26 -31.93
C VAL A 703 -32.46 -28.09 -31.69
N ASP A 704 -32.35 -29.40 -31.86
CA ASP A 704 -33.40 -30.34 -31.49
C ASP A 704 -33.48 -30.47 -29.96
N PRO A 705 -34.66 -30.33 -29.33
CA PRO A 705 -34.78 -30.32 -27.87
C PRO A 705 -34.52 -31.69 -27.21
N VAL A 706 -34.57 -32.78 -27.98
CA VAL A 706 -34.39 -34.16 -27.49
C VAL A 706 -32.98 -34.67 -27.80
N THR A 707 -32.51 -34.51 -29.03
CA THR A 707 -31.19 -35.03 -29.44
C THR A 707 -30.07 -34.02 -29.26
N GLY A 708 -30.41 -32.72 -29.25
CA GLY A 708 -29.44 -31.62 -29.22
C GLY A 708 -28.67 -31.45 -30.53
N ASP A 709 -29.08 -32.12 -31.61
CA ASP A 709 -28.48 -31.96 -32.92
C ASP A 709 -28.85 -30.59 -33.51
N SER A 710 -27.93 -29.99 -34.26
CA SER A 710 -28.20 -28.75 -34.98
C SER A 710 -29.21 -28.99 -36.11
N LYS A 711 -30.15 -28.06 -36.26
CA LYS A 711 -31.08 -28.00 -37.40
C LYS A 711 -30.42 -27.47 -38.69
N GLY A 712 -29.13 -27.12 -38.66
CA GLY A 712 -28.36 -26.70 -39.82
C GLY A 712 -28.66 -25.27 -40.30
N TRP A 713 -29.18 -24.41 -39.43
CA TRP A 713 -29.52 -23.02 -39.75
C TRP A 713 -28.26 -22.18 -39.96
N ASN A 714 -28.32 -21.27 -40.93
CA ASN A 714 -27.29 -20.24 -41.10
C ASN A 714 -27.79 -18.91 -40.56
N TRP A 715 -27.48 -18.63 -39.29
CA TRP A 715 -27.91 -17.41 -38.61
C TRP A 715 -27.44 -16.11 -39.29
N VAL A 716 -26.18 -16.06 -39.73
CA VAL A 716 -25.56 -14.91 -40.39
C VAL A 716 -24.77 -15.37 -41.62
N GLY A 717 -25.13 -14.86 -42.80
CA GLY A 717 -24.36 -15.06 -44.03
C GLY A 717 -23.31 -13.98 -44.24
N GLU A 718 -23.76 -12.76 -44.49
CA GLU A 718 -22.93 -11.56 -44.68
C GLU A 718 -23.36 -10.46 -43.69
N THR A 719 -22.42 -9.58 -43.32
CA THR A 719 -22.68 -8.45 -42.41
C THR A 719 -22.17 -7.14 -43.00
N ALA A 720 -22.85 -6.04 -42.68
CA ALA A 720 -22.40 -4.68 -42.96
C ALA A 720 -22.40 -3.83 -41.67
N THR A 721 -21.47 -2.89 -41.57
CA THR A 721 -21.48 -1.90 -40.48
C THR A 721 -22.40 -0.74 -40.86
N GLN A 722 -23.38 -0.44 -40.00
CA GLN A 722 -24.35 0.62 -40.21
C GLN A 722 -24.52 1.49 -38.97
N GLN A 723 -24.99 2.73 -39.17
CA GLN A 723 -25.46 3.60 -38.10
C GLN A 723 -26.90 3.21 -37.78
N VAL A 724 -27.13 2.84 -36.53
CA VAL A 724 -28.40 2.32 -36.04
C VAL A 724 -28.94 3.29 -35.00
N THR A 725 -30.15 3.79 -35.22
CA THR A 725 -30.81 4.69 -34.27
C THR A 725 -31.67 3.88 -33.31
N ILE A 726 -31.43 4.04 -32.02
CA ILE A 726 -32.22 3.39 -30.98
C ILE A 726 -33.56 4.15 -30.86
N PRO A 727 -34.71 3.51 -31.15
CA PRO A 727 -36.00 4.19 -31.37
C PRO A 727 -36.53 5.04 -30.20
N VAL A 728 -36.02 4.79 -29.00
CA VAL A 728 -36.58 5.28 -27.74
C VAL A 728 -35.79 6.45 -27.14
N VAL A 729 -34.49 6.52 -27.44
CA VAL A 729 -33.56 7.52 -26.88
C VAL A 729 -32.90 8.37 -27.96
N GLU A 730 -33.22 8.12 -29.24
CA GLU A 730 -32.63 8.80 -30.42
C GLU A 730 -31.08 8.77 -30.42
N LYS A 731 -30.48 7.81 -29.70
CA LYS A 731 -29.03 7.55 -29.70
C LYS A 731 -28.69 6.77 -30.96
N THR A 732 -27.74 7.26 -31.74
CA THR A 732 -27.21 6.54 -32.89
C THR A 732 -25.93 5.81 -32.48
N VAL A 733 -25.90 4.50 -32.70
CA VAL A 733 -24.75 3.63 -32.44
C VAL A 733 -24.27 2.99 -33.74
N THR A 734 -22.96 2.73 -33.83
CA THR A 734 -22.39 2.00 -34.97
C THR A 734 -22.41 0.52 -34.65
N ALA A 735 -23.16 -0.27 -35.41
CA ALA A 735 -23.30 -1.71 -35.17
C ALA A 735 -23.20 -2.52 -36.46
N LYS A 736 -22.91 -3.82 -36.33
CA LYS A 736 -23.01 -4.76 -37.46
C LYS A 736 -24.45 -5.21 -37.62
N VAL A 737 -24.93 -5.23 -38.85
CA VAL A 737 -26.21 -5.82 -39.24
C VAL A 737 -25.99 -6.92 -40.27
N ALA A 738 -26.76 -7.99 -40.19
CA ALA A 738 -26.80 -9.06 -41.16
C ALA A 738 -27.48 -8.55 -42.44
N THR A 739 -26.88 -8.83 -43.59
CA THR A 739 -27.44 -8.55 -44.92
C THR A 739 -27.90 -9.81 -45.65
N SER A 740 -27.65 -10.99 -45.05
CA SER A 740 -28.15 -12.29 -45.50
C SER A 740 -28.12 -13.31 -44.36
N GLY A 741 -28.88 -14.41 -44.50
CA GLY A 741 -29.03 -15.45 -43.48
C GLY A 741 -30.29 -15.25 -42.62
N GLU A 742 -30.52 -16.17 -41.68
CA GLU A 742 -31.77 -16.27 -40.93
C GLU A 742 -32.13 -14.99 -40.16
N ILE A 743 -31.15 -14.28 -39.60
CA ILE A 743 -31.41 -13.03 -38.87
C ILE A 743 -31.95 -11.95 -39.81
N PHE A 744 -31.34 -11.79 -40.99
CA PHE A 744 -31.80 -10.83 -41.99
C PHE A 744 -33.20 -11.19 -42.48
N GLU A 745 -33.41 -12.44 -42.88
CA GLU A 745 -34.67 -12.96 -43.39
C GLU A 745 -35.80 -12.84 -42.35
N LEU A 746 -35.52 -13.14 -41.07
CA LEU A 746 -36.49 -12.98 -39.99
C LEU A 746 -36.88 -11.52 -39.76
N VAL A 747 -35.89 -10.62 -39.71
CA VAL A 747 -36.15 -9.19 -39.50
C VAL A 747 -36.92 -8.60 -40.67
N GLU A 748 -36.57 -8.97 -41.91
CA GLU A 748 -37.33 -8.61 -43.12
C GLU A 748 -38.76 -9.15 -43.06
N ALA A 749 -38.95 -10.39 -42.63
CA ALA A 749 -40.28 -10.97 -42.47
C ALA A 749 -41.13 -10.23 -41.44
N ILE A 750 -40.55 -9.87 -40.29
CA ILE A 750 -41.22 -9.05 -39.27
C ILE A 750 -41.58 -7.68 -39.85
N GLN A 751 -40.69 -7.06 -40.63
CA GLN A 751 -40.95 -5.79 -41.30
C GLN A 751 -42.11 -5.84 -42.27
N GLN A 752 -42.13 -6.86 -43.15
CA GLN A 752 -43.20 -7.03 -44.12
C GLN A 752 -44.54 -7.34 -43.46
N VAL A 753 -44.54 -8.04 -42.32
CA VAL A 753 -45.77 -8.34 -41.59
C VAL A 753 -46.28 -7.13 -40.80
N GLN A 754 -45.38 -6.34 -40.19
CA GLN A 754 -45.76 -5.12 -39.46
C GLN A 754 -46.30 -4.02 -40.37
N SER A 755 -45.91 -3.99 -41.65
CA SER A 755 -46.44 -3.03 -42.62
C SER A 755 -47.90 -3.32 -43.02
N LEU A 756 -48.41 -4.52 -42.72
CA LEU A 756 -49.79 -4.89 -43.00
C LEU A 756 -50.74 -4.24 -41.99
N ASP A 757 -51.63 -3.37 -42.47
CA ASP A 757 -52.71 -2.81 -41.65
C ASP A 757 -53.77 -3.88 -41.38
N LEU A 758 -53.67 -4.50 -40.21
CA LEU A 758 -54.48 -5.65 -39.81
C LEU A 758 -55.99 -5.39 -39.81
N ASP A 759 -56.40 -4.14 -39.60
CA ASP A 759 -57.81 -3.75 -39.55
C ASP A 759 -58.41 -3.52 -40.94
N LYS A 760 -57.58 -3.57 -42.00
CA LYS A 760 -57.98 -3.30 -43.38
C LYS A 760 -57.98 -4.52 -44.31
N PHE A 761 -57.71 -5.73 -43.82
CA PHE A 761 -57.87 -6.94 -44.63
C PHE A 761 -59.30 -7.09 -45.17
N GLY A 762 -59.43 -7.48 -46.45
CA GLY A 762 -60.72 -7.70 -47.11
C GLY A 762 -61.58 -6.44 -47.34
N LYS A 763 -61.03 -5.24 -47.15
CA LYS A 763 -61.73 -3.96 -47.41
C LYS A 763 -61.20 -3.31 -48.68
N ALA A 764 -62.08 -2.69 -49.47
CA ALA A 764 -61.68 -1.91 -50.65
C ALA A 764 -60.72 -0.76 -50.24
N GLY A 765 -59.52 -0.74 -50.82
CA GLY A 765 -58.44 0.19 -50.46
C GLY A 765 -57.64 -0.21 -49.21
N GLY A 766 -57.73 -1.47 -48.77
CA GLY A 766 -56.95 -2.07 -47.68
C GLY A 766 -55.68 -2.78 -48.16
N VAL A 767 -55.26 -3.84 -47.45
CA VAL A 767 -54.05 -4.63 -47.77
C VAL A 767 -54.18 -5.25 -49.17
N SER A 768 -53.24 -4.93 -50.05
CA SER A 768 -53.18 -5.44 -51.43
C SER A 768 -52.64 -6.88 -51.50
N ALA A 769 -52.91 -7.56 -52.62
CA ALA A 769 -52.38 -8.90 -52.85
C ALA A 769 -50.85 -8.93 -52.93
N ASP A 770 -50.23 -7.87 -53.47
CA ASP A 770 -48.77 -7.77 -53.54
C ASP A 770 -48.14 -7.57 -52.16
N GLU A 771 -48.77 -6.78 -51.27
CA GLU A 771 -48.34 -6.64 -49.87
C GLU A 771 -48.47 -7.96 -49.11
N LEU A 772 -49.59 -8.68 -49.26
CA LEU A 772 -49.75 -10.02 -48.68
C LEU A 772 -48.72 -11.00 -49.23
N ASN A 773 -48.46 -10.98 -50.54
CA ASN A 773 -47.45 -11.83 -51.17
C ASN A 773 -46.06 -11.57 -50.61
N ASN A 774 -45.65 -10.30 -50.51
CA ASN A 774 -44.34 -9.95 -49.98
C ASN A 774 -44.18 -10.43 -48.53
N ALA A 775 -45.21 -10.28 -47.69
CA ALA A 775 -45.18 -10.78 -46.31
C ALA A 775 -45.13 -12.31 -46.22
N LEU A 776 -45.93 -13.03 -47.02
CA LEU A 776 -45.92 -14.50 -47.04
C LEU A 776 -44.60 -15.05 -47.62
N MET A 777 -44.02 -14.42 -48.63
CA MET A 777 -42.73 -14.84 -49.18
C MET A 777 -41.59 -14.57 -48.20
N ALA A 778 -41.54 -13.40 -47.56
CA ALA A 778 -40.52 -13.09 -46.57
C ALA A 778 -40.58 -14.04 -45.36
N LEU A 779 -41.78 -14.40 -44.91
CA LEU A 779 -41.96 -15.42 -43.88
C LEU A 779 -41.54 -16.83 -44.33
N ASP A 780 -41.65 -17.15 -45.63
CA ASP A 780 -41.20 -18.43 -46.16
C ASP A 780 -39.67 -18.53 -46.29
N ASP A 781 -39.02 -17.39 -46.55
CA ASP A 781 -37.58 -17.27 -46.65
C ASP A 781 -36.92 -17.56 -45.28
N SER A 782 -37.47 -17.05 -44.18
CA SER A 782 -36.99 -17.32 -42.80
C SER A 782 -37.46 -18.67 -42.24
N GLN A 783 -36.53 -19.46 -41.70
CA GLN A 783 -36.84 -20.73 -40.99
C GLN A 783 -37.77 -20.50 -39.79
N ILE A 784 -37.56 -19.43 -39.05
CA ILE A 784 -38.40 -19.03 -37.90
C ILE A 784 -39.73 -18.46 -38.40
N GLY A 785 -39.70 -17.59 -39.43
CA GLY A 785 -40.87 -16.95 -40.05
C GLY A 785 -41.92 -17.95 -40.53
N ARG A 786 -41.49 -19.14 -40.99
CA ARG A 786 -42.39 -20.22 -41.41
C ARG A 786 -43.41 -20.62 -40.34
N SER A 787 -43.08 -20.45 -39.06
CA SER A 787 -44.01 -20.73 -37.95
C SER A 787 -45.20 -19.76 -37.90
N LEU A 788 -45.08 -18.56 -38.49
CA LEU A 788 -46.12 -17.53 -38.54
C LEU A 788 -46.96 -17.61 -39.83
N LEU A 789 -46.48 -18.32 -40.86
CA LEU A 789 -47.17 -18.47 -42.15
C LEU A 789 -48.65 -18.86 -42.01
N PRO A 790 -49.03 -19.90 -41.22
CA PRO A 790 -50.44 -20.28 -41.10
C PRO A 790 -51.32 -19.16 -40.57
N ALA A 791 -50.83 -18.32 -39.66
CA ALA A 791 -51.63 -17.26 -39.06
C ALA A 791 -51.86 -16.10 -40.03
N ILE A 792 -50.83 -15.68 -40.78
CA ILE A 792 -50.97 -14.62 -41.79
C ILE A 792 -51.85 -15.09 -42.94
N ALA A 793 -51.62 -16.32 -43.43
CA ALA A 793 -52.45 -16.94 -44.45
C ALA A 793 -53.91 -17.05 -43.98
N TYR A 794 -54.15 -17.45 -42.73
CA TYR A 794 -55.48 -17.50 -42.15
C TYR A 794 -56.14 -16.12 -42.12
N ARG A 795 -55.43 -15.05 -41.75
CA ARG A 795 -55.99 -13.69 -41.73
C ARG A 795 -56.37 -13.18 -43.13
N GLY A 796 -55.55 -13.49 -44.14
CA GLY A 796 -55.89 -13.19 -45.54
C GLY A 796 -57.16 -13.92 -45.99
N LEU A 797 -57.28 -15.20 -45.66
CA LEU A 797 -58.41 -16.05 -46.03
C LEU A 797 -59.68 -15.81 -45.21
N SER A 798 -59.55 -15.45 -43.93
CA SER A 798 -60.69 -15.28 -43.02
C SER A 798 -61.57 -14.08 -43.35
N ASN A 799 -61.01 -13.12 -44.09
CA ASN A 799 -61.70 -11.94 -44.57
C ASN A 799 -62.22 -12.10 -46.00
N MET A 800 -62.04 -13.27 -46.61
CA MET A 800 -62.72 -13.62 -47.86
C MET A 800 -64.17 -13.98 -47.59
N SER A 801 -65.03 -13.60 -48.53
CA SER A 801 -66.42 -14.00 -48.54
C SER A 801 -66.57 -15.53 -48.68
N ASP A 802 -67.47 -16.12 -47.90
CA ASP A 802 -67.84 -17.52 -48.07
C ASP A 802 -68.39 -17.77 -49.49
N ILE A 803 -68.11 -18.95 -50.04
CA ILE A 803 -68.73 -19.39 -51.30
C ILE A 803 -70.20 -19.69 -51.02
N GLN A 804 -71.10 -18.88 -51.58
CA GLN A 804 -72.56 -19.03 -51.43
C GLN A 804 -73.11 -19.96 -52.51
N ILE A 805 -73.60 -21.14 -52.10
CA ILE A 805 -74.14 -22.13 -53.03
C ILE A 805 -75.67 -21.99 -53.12
N GLU A 806 -76.39 -22.07 -52.00
CA GLU A 806 -77.85 -21.83 -51.91
C GLU A 806 -78.18 -21.21 -50.55
N ASP A 807 -79.42 -20.73 -50.35
CA ASP A 807 -79.89 -20.21 -49.06
C ASP A 807 -79.62 -21.21 -47.92
N GLY A 808 -78.68 -20.87 -47.04
CA GLY A 808 -78.28 -21.68 -45.89
C GLY A 808 -77.15 -22.68 -46.12
N ILE A 809 -76.55 -22.73 -47.33
CA ILE A 809 -75.37 -23.55 -47.65
C ILE A 809 -74.23 -22.62 -48.11
N SER A 810 -73.32 -22.30 -47.20
CA SER A 810 -72.09 -21.56 -47.48
C SER A 810 -70.86 -22.41 -47.12
N ILE A 811 -69.76 -22.21 -47.86
CA ILE A 811 -68.48 -22.86 -47.59
C ILE A 811 -67.45 -21.78 -47.29
N SER A 812 -66.85 -21.84 -46.11
CA SER A 812 -65.93 -20.80 -45.65
C SER A 812 -64.48 -21.13 -45.99
N PHE A 813 -63.75 -20.15 -46.52
CA PHE A 813 -62.30 -20.25 -46.69
C PHE A 813 -61.55 -20.40 -45.36
N GLN A 814 -62.21 -20.17 -44.22
CA GLN A 814 -61.66 -20.41 -42.88
C GLN A 814 -61.48 -21.91 -42.55
N ASP A 815 -62.10 -22.79 -43.33
CA ASP A 815 -62.15 -24.23 -43.05
C ASP A 815 -60.97 -25.04 -43.61
N ILE A 816 -60.03 -24.38 -44.27
CA ILE A 816 -58.87 -25.03 -44.91
C ILE A 816 -57.85 -25.54 -43.89
N ASN A 817 -57.05 -26.53 -44.29
CA ASN A 817 -56.01 -27.07 -43.43
C ASN A 817 -54.65 -26.39 -43.69
N LEU A 818 -54.38 -25.31 -42.96
CA LEU A 818 -53.09 -24.59 -43.03
C LEU A 818 -51.94 -25.31 -42.33
N ASP A 819 -52.21 -26.29 -41.46
CA ASP A 819 -51.16 -27.08 -40.79
C ASP A 819 -50.32 -27.87 -41.80
N VAL A 820 -50.89 -28.16 -42.98
CA VAL A 820 -50.21 -28.84 -44.08
C VAL A 820 -48.98 -28.08 -44.57
N LEU A 821 -48.95 -26.75 -44.48
CA LEU A 821 -47.81 -25.92 -44.91
C LEU A 821 -46.48 -26.41 -44.30
N SER A 822 -46.50 -26.82 -43.04
CA SER A 822 -45.33 -27.33 -42.31
C SER A 822 -44.76 -28.65 -42.85
N THR A 823 -45.54 -29.38 -43.67
CA THR A 823 -45.19 -30.71 -44.19
C THR A 823 -44.74 -30.71 -45.66
N LEU A 824 -44.75 -29.54 -46.30
CA LEU A 824 -44.46 -29.38 -47.73
C LEU A 824 -43.00 -29.04 -47.97
N SER A 825 -42.47 -29.47 -49.12
CA SER A 825 -41.17 -28.98 -49.59
C SER A 825 -41.24 -27.48 -49.90
N ASP A 826 -40.08 -26.80 -49.92
CA ASP A 826 -40.03 -25.35 -50.14
C ASP A 826 -40.70 -24.92 -51.46
N SER A 827 -40.52 -25.69 -52.54
CA SER A 827 -41.18 -25.40 -53.82
C SER A 827 -42.69 -25.57 -53.74
N GLU A 828 -43.16 -26.67 -53.14
CA GLU A 828 -44.60 -26.93 -52.99
C GLU A 828 -45.26 -25.87 -52.11
N ARG A 829 -44.61 -25.49 -51.00
CA ARG A 829 -45.12 -24.49 -50.07
C ARG A 829 -45.25 -23.12 -50.73
N ARG A 830 -44.25 -22.68 -51.51
CA ARG A 830 -44.34 -21.42 -52.26
C ARG A 830 -45.46 -21.43 -53.29
N ASP A 831 -45.67 -22.56 -53.97
CA ASP A 831 -46.78 -22.68 -54.93
C ASP A 831 -48.14 -22.61 -54.24
N GLU A 832 -48.28 -23.21 -53.05
CA GLU A 832 -49.49 -23.10 -52.22
C GLU A 832 -49.73 -21.66 -51.74
N LEU A 833 -48.70 -20.97 -51.26
CA LEU A 833 -48.80 -19.58 -50.81
C LEU A 833 -49.18 -18.64 -51.95
N LYS A 834 -48.61 -18.82 -53.16
CA LYS A 834 -49.04 -18.08 -54.36
C LYS A 834 -50.51 -18.34 -54.69
N GLY A 835 -50.98 -19.58 -54.53
CA GLY A 835 -52.39 -19.92 -54.69
C GLY A 835 -53.29 -19.13 -53.73
N ILE A 836 -52.89 -18.99 -52.46
CA ILE A 836 -53.61 -18.16 -51.47
C ILE A 836 -53.62 -16.68 -51.89
N VAL A 837 -52.47 -16.15 -52.32
CA VAL A 837 -52.35 -14.75 -52.79
C VAL A 837 -53.25 -14.49 -53.99
N GLU A 838 -53.29 -15.38 -54.97
CA GLU A 838 -54.14 -15.23 -56.16
C GLU A 838 -55.63 -15.26 -55.80
N LEU A 839 -56.04 -16.14 -54.88
CA LEU A 839 -57.41 -16.12 -54.35
C LEU A 839 -57.73 -14.79 -53.66
N TYR A 840 -56.79 -14.25 -52.87
CA TYR A 840 -56.96 -12.98 -52.17
C TYR A 840 -57.01 -11.80 -53.13
N ARG A 841 -56.19 -11.83 -54.20
CA ARG A 841 -56.24 -10.86 -55.29
C ARG A 841 -57.62 -10.81 -55.92
N TYR A 842 -58.21 -11.97 -56.20
CA TYR A 842 -59.56 -12.03 -56.76
C TYR A 842 -60.67 -11.55 -55.83
N GLU A 843 -60.47 -11.51 -54.51
CA GLU A 843 -61.45 -10.99 -53.54
C GLU A 843 -61.32 -9.46 -53.32
N VAL A 844 -60.09 -8.93 -53.35
CA VAL A 844 -59.84 -7.50 -53.07
C VAL A 844 -59.85 -6.66 -54.34
N GLU A 845 -59.46 -7.24 -55.48
CA GLU A 845 -59.39 -6.57 -56.79
C GLU A 845 -60.54 -6.99 -57.74
N GLY A 846 -61.29 -8.04 -57.40
CA GLY A 846 -62.51 -8.52 -58.06
C GLY A 846 -63.54 -8.93 -56.99
N ASP A 847 -64.81 -9.10 -57.33
CA ASP A 847 -65.84 -9.51 -56.34
C ASP A 847 -66.06 -11.03 -56.43
N LEU A 848 -65.11 -11.82 -55.91
CA LEU A 848 -65.16 -13.29 -55.92
C LEU A 848 -66.51 -13.82 -55.38
N SER A 849 -67.10 -13.10 -54.43
CA SER A 849 -68.39 -13.38 -53.79
C SER A 849 -69.59 -13.23 -54.73
N HIS A 850 -69.61 -12.20 -55.60
CA HIS A 850 -70.63 -12.04 -56.64
C HIS A 850 -70.45 -13.01 -57.81
N GLU A 851 -69.25 -13.57 -57.96
CA GLU A 851 -68.84 -14.37 -59.11
C GLU A 851 -68.99 -15.89 -58.92
N LEU A 852 -69.12 -16.38 -57.68
CA LEU A 852 -69.32 -17.81 -57.34
C LEU A 852 -70.72 -18.11 -56.77
N THR A 853 -71.78 -17.77 -57.52
CA THR A 853 -73.17 -18.15 -57.24
C THR A 853 -73.62 -19.29 -58.17
N VAL A 854 -74.70 -20.00 -57.85
CA VAL A 854 -75.29 -21.01 -58.76
C VAL A 854 -75.66 -20.42 -60.12
N ASP A 855 -76.13 -19.18 -60.16
CA ASP A 855 -76.48 -18.48 -61.40
C ASP A 855 -75.23 -18.20 -62.25
N SER A 856 -74.12 -17.76 -61.67
CA SER A 856 -72.87 -17.52 -62.41
C SER A 856 -72.18 -18.81 -62.84
N LEU A 857 -72.31 -19.90 -62.06
CA LEU A 857 -71.78 -21.23 -62.39
C LEU A 857 -72.58 -21.92 -63.52
N THR A 858 -73.86 -21.58 -63.69
CA THR A 858 -74.75 -22.19 -64.70
C THR A 858 -75.00 -21.31 -65.93
N HIS A 859 -74.83 -19.98 -65.85
CA HIS A 859 -75.02 -19.03 -66.95
C HIS A 859 -73.76 -18.18 -67.17
N TRP A 860 -72.91 -18.60 -68.12
CA TRP A 860 -71.60 -17.97 -68.32
C TRP A 860 -71.75 -16.68 -69.13
N SER A 861 -71.60 -15.53 -68.48
CA SER A 861 -71.54 -14.21 -69.12
C SER A 861 -70.10 -13.89 -69.55
N GLU A 862 -69.88 -13.57 -70.83
CA GLU A 862 -68.58 -13.11 -71.37
C GLU A 862 -68.30 -11.61 -71.08
N ALA A 863 -69.21 -10.90 -70.41
CA ALA A 863 -69.17 -9.43 -70.30
C ALA A 863 -68.33 -8.90 -69.13
N THR A 864 -68.12 -9.68 -68.07
CA THR A 864 -67.38 -9.27 -66.87
C THR A 864 -65.88 -9.56 -67.04
N LYS A 865 -65.04 -8.54 -66.83
CA LYS A 865 -63.58 -8.61 -66.97
C LYS A 865 -62.92 -8.30 -65.64
N VAL A 866 -62.12 -9.25 -65.14
CA VAL A 866 -61.33 -9.14 -63.90
C VAL A 866 -59.85 -9.08 -64.27
N THR A 867 -59.06 -8.28 -63.58
CA THR A 867 -57.62 -8.17 -63.85
C THR A 867 -56.91 -9.41 -63.33
N SER A 868 -56.06 -10.05 -64.14
CA SER A 868 -55.30 -11.27 -63.75
C SER A 868 -54.05 -11.02 -62.90
N GLY A 869 -53.79 -9.76 -62.53
CA GLY A 869 -52.49 -9.33 -61.99
C GLY A 869 -51.30 -9.47 -62.96
N SER A 870 -51.46 -10.12 -64.12
CA SER A 870 -50.42 -10.28 -65.13
C SER A 870 -50.51 -9.17 -66.18
N LEU A 871 -49.37 -8.70 -66.67
CA LEU A 871 -49.30 -7.76 -67.79
C LEU A 871 -49.03 -8.54 -69.09
N ASN A 872 -49.63 -8.08 -70.18
CA ASN A 872 -49.21 -8.45 -71.52
C ASN A 872 -47.73 -8.04 -71.72
N ALA A 873 -47.07 -8.63 -72.72
CA ALA A 873 -45.68 -8.30 -73.05
C ALA A 873 -45.44 -6.80 -73.37
N ASP A 874 -46.50 -6.02 -73.56
CA ASP A 874 -46.50 -4.58 -73.80
C ASP A 874 -46.79 -3.73 -72.54
N GLY A 875 -46.91 -4.36 -71.36
CA GLY A 875 -47.18 -3.69 -70.09
C GLY A 875 -48.66 -3.38 -69.83
N THR A 876 -49.59 -3.82 -70.67
CA THR A 876 -51.04 -3.63 -70.44
C THR A 876 -51.62 -4.75 -69.55
N PRO A 877 -52.58 -4.47 -68.65
CA PRO A 877 -53.18 -5.49 -67.81
C PRO A 877 -53.90 -6.56 -68.63
N ILE A 878 -53.62 -7.83 -68.32
CA ILE A 878 -54.38 -8.96 -68.86
C ILE A 878 -55.68 -9.05 -68.08
N TYR A 879 -56.80 -8.92 -68.80
CA TYR A 879 -58.14 -9.10 -68.27
C TYR A 879 -58.62 -10.52 -68.54
N LEU A 880 -59.04 -11.22 -67.49
CA LEU A 880 -59.69 -12.52 -67.56
C LEU A 880 -61.20 -12.35 -67.62
N THR A 881 -61.85 -13.22 -68.38
CA THR A 881 -63.31 -13.38 -68.31
C THR A 881 -63.68 -14.10 -67.00
N LEU A 882 -64.90 -13.87 -66.50
CA LEU A 882 -65.48 -14.58 -65.36
C LEU A 882 -65.25 -16.10 -65.40
N LYS A 883 -65.47 -16.71 -66.57
CA LYS A 883 -65.20 -18.14 -66.81
C LYS A 883 -63.76 -18.54 -66.50
N GLN A 884 -62.79 -17.72 -66.93
CA GLN A 884 -61.37 -17.99 -66.71
C GLN A 884 -60.98 -17.80 -65.25
N VAL A 885 -61.57 -16.83 -64.54
CA VAL A 885 -61.38 -16.64 -63.09
C VAL A 885 -61.90 -17.85 -62.33
N VAL A 886 -63.15 -18.27 -62.58
CA VAL A 886 -63.75 -19.46 -61.94
C VAL A 886 -62.95 -20.74 -62.23
N GLN A 887 -62.50 -20.93 -63.48
CA GLN A 887 -61.62 -22.05 -63.83
C GLN A 887 -60.29 -22.02 -63.06
N HIS A 888 -59.69 -20.83 -62.91
CA HIS A 888 -58.43 -20.68 -62.19
C HIS A 888 -58.59 -20.90 -60.68
N VAL A 889 -59.66 -20.38 -60.07
CA VAL A 889 -60.02 -20.61 -58.66
C VAL A 889 -60.22 -22.10 -58.38
N PHE A 890 -60.99 -22.80 -59.22
CA PHE A 890 -61.16 -24.24 -59.08
C PHE A 890 -59.84 -25.00 -59.28
N ASP A 891 -59.02 -24.60 -60.25
CA ASP A 891 -57.71 -25.21 -60.45
C ASP A 891 -56.81 -25.06 -59.21
N ILE A 892 -56.80 -23.89 -58.57
CA ILE A 892 -56.07 -23.65 -57.32
C ILE A 892 -56.62 -24.56 -56.21
N VAL A 893 -57.94 -24.53 -55.97
CA VAL A 893 -58.59 -25.30 -54.89
C VAL A 893 -58.50 -26.82 -55.07
N PHE A 894 -58.55 -27.33 -56.31
CA PHE A 894 -58.49 -28.77 -56.58
C PHE A 894 -57.07 -29.33 -56.60
N LYS A 895 -56.06 -28.52 -56.96
CA LYS A 895 -54.65 -28.95 -56.99
C LYS A 895 -53.95 -28.75 -55.65
N SER A 896 -54.45 -27.84 -54.82
CA SER A 896 -53.85 -27.51 -53.53
C SER A 896 -54.07 -28.59 -52.48
N ARG A 897 -53.01 -28.91 -51.74
CA ARG A 897 -53.02 -29.78 -50.57
C ARG A 897 -53.69 -29.11 -49.36
N LEU A 898 -53.71 -27.77 -49.30
CA LEU A 898 -54.36 -27.02 -48.22
C LEU A 898 -55.89 -27.20 -48.22
N PHE A 899 -56.47 -27.18 -49.42
CA PHE A 899 -57.92 -27.31 -49.60
C PHE A 899 -58.38 -28.77 -49.65
N THR A 900 -57.53 -29.69 -50.13
CA THR A 900 -57.88 -31.10 -50.30
C THR A 900 -57.65 -31.96 -49.06
N THR A 901 -56.81 -31.52 -48.10
CA THR A 901 -56.54 -32.24 -46.86
C THR A 901 -57.55 -31.89 -45.76
N VAL A 902 -57.99 -32.88 -44.99
CA VAL A 902 -58.95 -32.68 -43.89
C VAL A 902 -58.26 -31.96 -42.73
N ARG A 903 -58.86 -30.87 -42.23
CA ARG A 903 -58.42 -30.15 -41.02
C ARG A 903 -58.78 -30.96 -39.78
N SER A 904 -57.89 -30.97 -38.78
CA SER A 904 -58.17 -31.61 -37.49
C SER A 904 -59.48 -31.10 -36.88
N GLY A 905 -60.34 -32.02 -36.42
CA GLY A 905 -61.67 -31.70 -35.90
C GLY A 905 -62.80 -31.59 -36.95
N ARG A 906 -62.49 -31.63 -38.26
CA ARG A 906 -63.50 -31.67 -39.34
C ARG A 906 -63.59 -33.08 -39.95
N LYS A 907 -64.77 -33.39 -40.54
CA LYS A 907 -65.03 -34.70 -41.17
C LYS A 907 -64.59 -34.76 -42.63
N TYR A 908 -64.63 -33.63 -43.33
CA TYR A 908 -64.34 -33.52 -44.75
C TYR A 908 -63.36 -32.37 -45.00
N SER A 909 -62.63 -32.42 -46.11
CA SER A 909 -61.78 -31.31 -46.57
C SER A 909 -62.61 -30.26 -47.28
N PHE A 910 -62.10 -29.03 -47.37
CA PHE A 910 -62.77 -27.92 -48.07
C PHE A 910 -63.19 -28.33 -49.48
N THR A 911 -62.29 -28.95 -50.25
CA THR A 911 -62.58 -29.40 -51.62
C THR A 911 -63.68 -30.47 -51.66
N SER A 912 -63.74 -31.36 -50.66
CA SER A 912 -64.79 -32.39 -50.59
C SER A 912 -66.15 -31.79 -50.26
N GLU A 913 -66.19 -30.78 -49.38
CA GLU A 913 -67.40 -30.02 -49.06
C GLU A 913 -67.86 -29.20 -50.27
N LEU A 914 -66.94 -28.60 -51.01
CA LEU A 914 -67.24 -27.86 -52.24
C LEU A 914 -67.78 -28.77 -53.35
N ILE A 915 -67.18 -29.95 -53.57
CA ILE A 915 -67.73 -30.92 -54.53
C ILE A 915 -69.11 -31.40 -54.10
N ALA A 916 -69.30 -31.71 -52.81
CA ALA A 916 -70.58 -32.18 -52.29
C ALA A 916 -71.68 -31.12 -52.46
N ALA A 917 -71.37 -29.85 -52.15
CA ALA A 917 -72.29 -28.73 -52.32
C ALA A 917 -72.58 -28.44 -53.80
N LEU A 918 -71.57 -28.48 -54.68
CA LEU A 918 -71.79 -28.35 -56.13
C LEU A 918 -72.62 -29.51 -56.69
N TYR A 919 -72.44 -30.72 -56.17
CA TYR A 919 -73.24 -31.87 -56.58
C TYR A 919 -74.72 -31.65 -56.26
N THR A 920 -75.07 -31.12 -55.08
CA THR A 920 -76.47 -30.85 -54.67
C THR A 920 -77.22 -29.89 -55.61
N VAL A 921 -76.54 -28.91 -56.22
CA VAL A 921 -77.14 -27.94 -57.16
C VAL A 921 -77.12 -28.37 -58.63
N THR A 922 -76.33 -29.38 -59.00
CA THR A 922 -76.40 -29.91 -60.37
C THR A 922 -77.70 -30.69 -60.61
N LYS A 923 -78.18 -30.69 -61.87
CA LYS A 923 -79.36 -31.47 -62.32
C LYS A 923 -79.34 -32.94 -61.88
N ALA A 924 -78.16 -33.53 -61.70
CA ALA A 924 -77.99 -34.91 -61.22
C ALA A 924 -78.20 -35.05 -59.70
N GLY A 925 -77.76 -34.07 -58.89
CA GLY A 925 -77.96 -34.06 -57.45
C GLY A 925 -79.38 -33.66 -57.04
N GLN A 926 -80.03 -32.74 -57.75
CA GLN A 926 -81.44 -32.39 -57.52
C GLN A 926 -82.37 -33.61 -57.71
N VAL A 927 -82.04 -34.50 -58.66
CA VAL A 927 -82.74 -35.78 -58.89
C VAL A 927 -82.44 -36.81 -57.80
N ALA A 928 -81.23 -36.83 -57.25
CA ALA A 928 -80.82 -37.74 -56.18
C ALA A 928 -81.33 -37.33 -54.78
N TYR A 929 -81.51 -36.03 -54.51
CA TYR A 929 -82.01 -35.48 -53.25
C TYR A 929 -83.54 -35.34 -53.17
N GLY A 930 -84.26 -35.71 -54.23
CA GLY A 930 -85.73 -35.76 -54.20
C GLY A 930 -86.44 -34.41 -54.39
N TYR A 931 -85.84 -33.44 -55.09
CA TYR A 931 -86.59 -32.30 -55.62
C TYR A 931 -87.42 -32.77 -56.83
N GLY A 932 -88.61 -33.27 -56.54
CA GLY A 932 -89.57 -33.75 -57.53
C GLY A 932 -90.21 -32.60 -58.33
N SER A 933 -90.09 -32.70 -59.66
CA SER A 933 -91.10 -32.39 -60.68
C SER A 933 -92.21 -31.37 -60.34
N ALA A 934 -92.10 -30.16 -60.90
CA ALA A 934 -93.26 -29.43 -61.43
C ALA A 934 -92.82 -28.45 -62.54
N ASP A 935 -93.51 -28.55 -63.68
CA ASP A 935 -93.57 -27.61 -64.82
C ASP A 935 -92.35 -27.38 -65.71
N LEU A 936 -92.25 -28.24 -66.74
CA LEU A 936 -91.70 -27.88 -68.04
C LEU A 936 -92.81 -27.27 -68.92
N PRO A 937 -92.64 -26.05 -69.47
CA PRO A 937 -93.23 -25.70 -70.74
C PRO A 937 -92.19 -25.82 -71.86
N SER A 938 -92.60 -26.55 -72.90
CA SER A 938 -91.97 -26.76 -74.19
C SER A 938 -91.60 -25.47 -74.94
N GLY A 939 -90.41 -25.44 -75.56
CA GLY A 939 -90.09 -24.50 -76.65
C GLY A 939 -88.60 -24.37 -76.96
N SER A 940 -88.12 -25.12 -77.96
CA SER A 940 -86.81 -24.99 -78.63
C SER A 940 -86.68 -23.68 -79.42
N PRO A 941 -85.47 -23.32 -79.93
CA PRO A 941 -84.21 -24.06 -79.95
C PRO A 941 -83.11 -23.56 -79.00
#